data_AF-A0A2T5C3C5-F1
#
_entry.id   AF-A0A2T5C3C5-F1
#
_cell.length_a   1.000
_cell.length_b   1.000
_cell.length_c   1.000
_cell.angle_alpha   90.00
_cell.angle_beta   90.00
_cell.angle_gamma   90.00
#
_symmetry.space_group_name_H-M   'P 1'
#
loop_
_entity.id
_entity.type
_entity.pdbx_description
1 polymer ?
#
loop_
_entity_poly.entity_id
_entity_poly.type
_entity_poly.pdbx_seq_one_letter_code
_entity_poly.pdbx_strand_id
1 'polypeptide(L)'
;MISNKELELAWNFVNFTNRNIFLTGKAGTGKTTFLKRLKTIAYKRVVVVAPTGVAAINAGGVTIHSFFQLPFGPILPEREGANESKQLNSHKFTKRKIDMIRSLDLLIIDEISMVRADLLDGIDRVLRKYRNRFQPFGGVQLLMIGDLQQLAPVVKNEDWNLLRPYYNSLFFFGSQAFQQANVISIELKHIFRQSDDTFIQILNEIREDKLTRQSLDILNKRYQPNFNPKKEDGYIHLTTHNASADQINQREMEKLSTTEHTFKATVEGIFPEHAFPTAEKLKLKIGAQVMFVKNDSSPEKLFFNGKIGTIESFDEDTILVRCPGDYYPIPVERMLWNNLKYELNERTKELEEKIEGSFLQYPLRLAWSITIHKSQGLTFERAIIDAQAAFAHGQTYVALSRCKSMEGLVLSSPLSTDAVICDREVNGFNSRMADQQPEQKDLEQSQKNYQLALLEELFNLKTFEYQLRQAVKILHENAGVVLGTMPEQLGSISRQCTEEMIPLSAKFMRQVHQLAAQGDDVEHNQELQERIKKASSYYFNKLKAEWQEALQAASFETDNHAVKKDLQSRLQKMNEILHVKLACWDLCQNGLVVEKFLPVRAKALLTAPQQKAEPSKRESNVPSQHPALFRKLQQWRNELAAERDIPAYMILTQKALVGITDDLPGNSTALLKVKGIGKKTVKQYGSAILKLIADYARDSQLKIEVQTQLEPETTKPKQPSHEISYQLFKEGKSIGMIATERDMAVSTIEGHLARHIETGELELSQLVDPEKINKIENYLTEHPDSSLNDVRSAMDNAFSFGEIRMVQAWLKQAQ
;
A
#
# COMPACT_ATOMS: atom_id res chain seq x y z
N MET A 1 -40.68 -11.13 -13.71
CA MET A 1 -39.23 -11.24 -13.94
C MET A 1 -38.83 -12.66 -13.63
N ILE A 2 -38.26 -13.40 -14.59
CA ILE A 2 -37.78 -14.76 -14.36
C ILE A 2 -36.65 -14.66 -13.32
N SER A 3 -36.83 -15.23 -12.12
CA SER A 3 -35.76 -15.29 -11.11
C SER A 3 -34.63 -16.15 -11.67
N ASN A 4 -33.48 -15.53 -11.91
CA ASN A 4 -32.25 -16.21 -12.30
C ASN A 4 -31.51 -16.58 -11.01
N LYS A 5 -31.60 -17.87 -10.65
CA LYS A 5 -31.09 -18.39 -9.37
C LYS A 5 -29.58 -18.15 -9.21
N GLU A 6 -28.81 -18.26 -10.29
CA GLU A 6 -27.36 -18.06 -10.27
C GLU A 6 -26.98 -16.60 -10.02
N LEU A 7 -27.71 -15.65 -10.59
CA LEU A 7 -27.53 -14.22 -10.30
C LEU A 7 -27.90 -13.86 -8.85
N GLU A 8 -28.95 -14.48 -8.32
CA GLU A 8 -29.37 -14.30 -6.93
C GLU A 8 -28.35 -14.92 -5.95
N LEU A 9 -27.82 -16.09 -6.27
CA LEU A 9 -26.75 -16.72 -5.50
C LEU A 9 -25.49 -15.85 -5.48
N ALA A 10 -25.06 -15.36 -6.66
CA ALA A 10 -23.93 -14.44 -6.76
C ALA A 10 -24.15 -13.15 -5.96
N TRP A 11 -25.37 -12.58 -6.03
CA TRP A 11 -25.75 -11.42 -5.23
C TRP A 11 -25.57 -11.66 -3.73
N ASN A 12 -26.03 -12.81 -3.25
CA ASN A 12 -25.99 -13.15 -1.83
C ASN A 12 -24.55 -13.40 -1.35
N PHE A 13 -23.72 -14.08 -2.13
CA PHE A 13 -22.30 -14.24 -1.81
C PHE A 13 -21.55 -12.91 -1.77
N VAL A 14 -21.82 -12.02 -2.74
CA VAL A 14 -21.17 -10.69 -2.79
C VAL A 14 -21.56 -9.86 -1.58
N ASN A 15 -22.83 -9.83 -1.17
CA ASN A 15 -23.24 -8.96 -0.07
C ASN A 15 -22.93 -9.57 1.31
N PHE A 16 -23.30 -10.83 1.53
CA PHE A 16 -23.37 -11.41 2.88
C PHE A 16 -22.16 -12.26 3.28
N THR A 17 -21.11 -12.35 2.46
CA THR A 17 -19.89 -13.13 2.78
C THR A 17 -18.62 -12.33 2.50
N ASN A 18 -17.45 -12.89 2.83
CA ASN A 18 -16.14 -12.41 2.39
C ASN A 18 -15.47 -13.34 1.37
N ARG A 19 -16.23 -14.25 0.73
CA ARG A 19 -15.68 -15.21 -0.23
C ARG A 19 -15.31 -14.49 -1.52
N ASN A 20 -14.13 -14.77 -2.06
CA ASN A 20 -13.74 -14.31 -3.38
C ASN A 20 -14.54 -15.07 -4.45
N ILE A 21 -15.05 -14.37 -5.45
CA ILE A 21 -15.99 -14.91 -6.43
C ILE A 21 -15.42 -14.70 -7.83
N PHE A 22 -15.40 -15.77 -8.61
CA PHE A 22 -15.29 -15.69 -10.05
C PHE A 22 -16.67 -15.93 -10.66
N LEU A 23 -17.26 -14.86 -11.21
CA LEU A 23 -18.52 -14.89 -11.91
C LEU A 23 -18.27 -14.99 -13.40
N THR A 24 -18.60 -16.15 -13.97
CA THR A 24 -18.46 -16.42 -15.39
C THR A 24 -19.81 -16.70 -16.04
N GLY A 25 -19.79 -16.89 -17.35
CA GLY A 25 -20.96 -17.25 -18.13
C GLY A 25 -20.76 -16.89 -19.57
N LYS A 26 -21.57 -17.51 -20.42
CA LYS A 26 -21.55 -17.35 -21.87
C LYS A 26 -21.72 -15.88 -22.29
N ALA A 27 -21.44 -15.61 -23.57
CA ALA A 27 -21.68 -14.28 -24.11
C ALA A 27 -23.17 -13.90 -23.98
N GLY A 28 -23.46 -12.69 -23.51
CA GLY A 28 -24.85 -12.21 -23.39
C GLY A 28 -25.65 -12.77 -22.20
N THR A 29 -25.01 -13.26 -21.13
CA THR A 29 -25.70 -13.77 -19.92
C THR A 29 -26.06 -12.72 -18.87
N GLY A 30 -25.87 -11.42 -19.15
CA GLY A 30 -26.27 -10.33 -18.25
C GLY A 30 -25.22 -9.87 -17.22
N LYS A 31 -23.95 -10.28 -17.35
CA LYS A 31 -22.82 -9.88 -16.46
C LYS A 31 -22.73 -8.36 -16.22
N THR A 32 -22.75 -7.55 -17.28
CA THR A 32 -22.68 -6.08 -17.17
C THR A 32 -23.89 -5.49 -16.45
N THR A 33 -25.08 -6.08 -16.62
CA THR A 33 -26.29 -5.64 -15.91
C THR A 33 -26.19 -5.94 -14.41
N PHE A 34 -25.62 -7.10 -14.05
CA PHE A 34 -25.34 -7.47 -12.67
C PHE A 34 -24.36 -6.50 -11.99
N LEU A 35 -23.27 -6.17 -12.67
CA LEU A 35 -22.29 -5.17 -12.21
C LEU A 35 -22.94 -3.82 -11.90
N LYS A 36 -23.76 -3.31 -12.83
CA LYS A 36 -24.46 -2.02 -12.65
C LYS A 36 -25.39 -2.03 -11.44
N ARG A 37 -26.13 -3.13 -11.23
CA ARG A 37 -27.02 -3.30 -10.07
C ARG A 37 -26.24 -3.30 -8.75
N LEU A 38 -25.10 -4.01 -8.70
CA LEU A 38 -24.26 -4.06 -7.50
C LEU A 38 -23.72 -2.68 -7.12
N LYS A 39 -23.28 -1.89 -8.10
CA LYS A 39 -22.74 -0.55 -7.86
C LYS A 39 -23.76 0.39 -7.17
N THR A 40 -25.05 0.21 -7.44
CA THR A 40 -26.11 1.08 -6.90
C THR A 40 -26.64 0.64 -5.54
N ILE A 41 -26.64 -0.66 -5.24
CA ILE A 41 -27.40 -1.22 -4.11
C ILE A 41 -26.50 -1.91 -3.07
N ALA A 42 -25.22 -2.17 -3.36
CA ALA A 42 -24.31 -2.78 -2.38
C ALA A 42 -24.00 -1.82 -1.22
N TYR A 43 -24.09 -2.32 0.02
CA TYR A 43 -23.70 -1.58 1.25
C TYR A 43 -22.19 -1.65 1.54
N LYS A 44 -21.44 -2.43 0.77
CA LYS A 44 -19.98 -2.52 0.85
C LYS A 44 -19.34 -1.32 0.19
N ARG A 45 -18.16 -0.94 0.67
CA ARG A 45 -17.30 0.02 -0.06
C ARG A 45 -16.70 -0.66 -1.28
N VAL A 46 -17.23 -0.31 -2.45
CA VAL A 46 -16.90 -0.92 -3.73
C VAL A 46 -15.93 -0.04 -4.52
N VAL A 47 -14.94 -0.67 -5.14
CA VAL A 47 -14.15 -0.07 -6.24
C VAL A 47 -14.25 -1.00 -7.44
N VAL A 48 -14.55 -0.43 -8.60
CA VAL A 48 -14.60 -1.17 -9.88
C VAL A 48 -13.33 -0.87 -10.68
N VAL A 49 -12.63 -1.93 -11.07
CA VAL A 49 -11.45 -1.85 -11.92
C VAL A 49 -11.59 -2.74 -13.15
N ALA A 50 -10.88 -2.39 -14.23
CA ALA A 50 -10.76 -3.21 -15.44
C ALA A 50 -9.33 -3.15 -16.00
N PRO A 51 -8.91 -4.13 -16.83
CA PRO A 51 -7.54 -4.17 -17.37
C PRO A 51 -7.27 -3.09 -18.43
N THR A 52 -8.29 -2.67 -19.19
CA THR A 52 -8.17 -1.68 -20.28
C THR A 52 -8.99 -0.42 -20.01
N GLY A 53 -8.60 0.70 -20.61
CA GLY A 53 -9.30 2.00 -20.46
C GLY A 53 -10.76 1.96 -20.93
N VAL A 54 -11.02 1.35 -22.08
CA VAL A 54 -12.39 1.23 -22.62
C VAL A 54 -13.26 0.33 -21.73
N ALA A 55 -12.73 -0.79 -21.23
CA ALA A 55 -13.45 -1.65 -20.29
C ALA A 55 -13.75 -0.92 -18.98
N ALA A 56 -12.80 -0.14 -18.46
CA ALA A 56 -13.00 0.66 -17.25
C ALA A 56 -14.13 1.69 -17.43
N ILE A 57 -14.16 2.42 -18.55
CA ILE A 57 -15.22 3.38 -18.86
C ILE A 57 -16.58 2.67 -18.95
N ASN A 58 -16.66 1.52 -19.64
CA ASN A 58 -17.90 0.76 -19.79
C ASN A 58 -18.42 0.18 -18.48
N ALA A 59 -17.52 -0.27 -17.61
CA ALA A 59 -17.81 -0.74 -16.26
C ALA A 59 -18.19 0.40 -15.30
N GLY A 60 -17.93 1.66 -15.70
CA GLY A 60 -18.07 2.82 -14.82
C GLY A 60 -17.07 2.78 -13.67
N GLY A 61 -15.83 2.38 -13.95
CA GLY A 61 -14.73 2.27 -12.99
C GLY A 61 -13.44 2.87 -13.53
N VAL A 62 -12.31 2.38 -13.02
CA VAL A 62 -10.96 2.86 -13.40
C VAL A 62 -10.08 1.70 -13.87
N THR A 63 -8.89 1.97 -14.39
CA THR A 63 -7.99 0.87 -14.77
C THR A 63 -7.28 0.29 -13.55
N ILE A 64 -6.93 -1.00 -13.59
CA ILE A 64 -6.11 -1.66 -12.56
C ILE A 64 -4.81 -0.87 -12.33
N HIS A 65 -4.14 -0.51 -13.43
CA HIS A 65 -2.88 0.23 -13.42
C HIS A 65 -3.02 1.60 -12.74
N SER A 66 -4.07 2.38 -13.04
CA SER A 66 -4.25 3.70 -12.41
C SER A 66 -4.66 3.59 -10.94
N PHE A 67 -5.51 2.62 -10.58
CA PHE A 67 -5.94 2.46 -9.20
C PHE A 67 -4.82 1.93 -8.30
N PHE A 68 -4.11 0.89 -8.71
CA PHE A 68 -3.04 0.30 -7.89
C PHE A 68 -1.66 0.88 -8.17
N GLN A 69 -1.55 1.88 -9.06
CA GLN A 69 -0.29 2.50 -9.49
C GLN A 69 0.76 1.44 -9.88
N LEU A 70 0.30 0.39 -10.59
CA LEU A 70 1.12 -0.72 -11.05
C LEU A 70 1.73 -0.41 -12.44
N PRO A 71 2.96 -0.85 -12.71
CA PRO A 71 3.57 -0.70 -14.03
C PRO A 71 2.88 -1.60 -15.07
N PHE A 72 2.94 -1.22 -16.35
CA PHE A 72 2.35 -1.99 -17.46
C PHE A 72 3.13 -3.26 -17.84
N GLY A 73 4.43 -3.31 -17.52
CA GLY A 73 5.31 -4.46 -17.79
C GLY A 73 5.10 -5.66 -16.86
N PRO A 74 5.87 -6.75 -17.04
CA PRO A 74 5.79 -7.93 -16.19
C PRO A 74 6.18 -7.61 -14.74
N ILE A 75 5.38 -8.07 -13.78
CA ILE A 75 5.59 -7.84 -12.35
C ILE A 75 6.18 -9.11 -11.71
N LEU A 76 7.49 -9.12 -11.51
CA LEU A 76 8.17 -10.27 -10.90
C LEU A 76 7.85 -10.38 -9.40
N PRO A 77 7.65 -11.61 -8.87
CA PRO A 77 7.60 -11.84 -7.43
C PRO A 77 8.91 -11.40 -6.76
N GLU A 78 8.81 -10.81 -5.58
CA GLU A 78 10.00 -10.46 -4.79
C GLU A 78 10.68 -11.73 -4.26
N ARG A 79 12.00 -11.81 -4.38
CA ARG A 79 12.78 -12.85 -3.70
C ARG A 79 12.82 -12.52 -2.21
N GLU A 80 12.55 -13.51 -1.35
CA GLU A 80 12.73 -13.37 0.10
C GLU A 80 14.16 -12.87 0.39
N GLY A 81 14.27 -11.75 1.11
CA GLY A 81 15.57 -11.14 1.49
C GLY A 81 16.14 -10.10 0.52
N ALA A 82 15.51 -9.83 -0.64
CA ALA A 82 15.88 -8.68 -1.44
C ALA A 82 15.44 -7.40 -0.72
N ASN A 83 16.37 -6.47 -0.47
CA ASN A 83 16.07 -5.15 0.09
C ASN A 83 14.85 -4.56 -0.64
N GLU A 84 13.80 -4.21 0.11
CA GLU A 84 12.50 -3.68 -0.34
C GLU A 84 12.62 -2.42 -1.26
N SER A 85 13.83 -1.95 -1.57
CA SER A 85 14.14 -0.54 -1.81
C SER A 85 14.26 -0.07 -3.26
N LYS A 86 14.26 -0.92 -4.30
CA LYS A 86 14.65 -0.40 -5.65
C LYS A 86 13.66 -0.47 -6.81
N GLN A 87 12.64 -1.33 -6.84
CA GLN A 87 11.73 -1.38 -8.02
C GLN A 87 10.27 -0.99 -7.77
N LEU A 88 9.71 -1.17 -6.56
CA LEU A 88 8.36 -0.70 -6.22
C LEU A 88 8.31 0.39 -5.14
N ASN A 89 9.45 0.77 -4.57
CA ASN A 89 9.53 1.86 -3.60
C ASN A 89 9.62 3.26 -4.23
N SER A 90 9.49 3.41 -5.56
CA SER A 90 9.55 4.73 -6.20
C SER A 90 8.31 5.59 -5.93
N HIS A 91 7.14 5.01 -5.62
CA HIS A 91 5.93 5.79 -5.34
C HIS A 91 5.21 5.32 -4.07
N LYS A 92 5.60 5.91 -2.93
CA LYS A 92 4.86 5.78 -1.68
C LYS A 92 3.46 6.39 -1.87
N PHE A 93 2.41 5.59 -1.68
CA PHE A 93 1.04 6.07 -1.82
C PHE A 93 0.77 7.23 -0.86
N THR A 94 -0.03 8.19 -1.34
CA THR A 94 -0.53 9.26 -0.49
C THR A 94 -1.38 8.69 0.64
N LYS A 95 -1.45 9.38 1.78
CA LYS A 95 -2.26 8.94 2.92
C LYS A 95 -3.72 8.67 2.51
N ARG A 96 -4.31 9.57 1.71
CA ARG A 96 -5.68 9.42 1.17
C ARG A 96 -5.86 8.12 0.39
N LYS A 97 -4.87 7.74 -0.43
CA LYS A 97 -4.89 6.49 -1.20
C LYS A 97 -4.79 5.27 -0.30
N ILE A 98 -3.92 5.33 0.72
CA ILE A 98 -3.79 4.27 1.73
C ILE A 98 -5.10 4.09 2.49
N ASP A 99 -5.72 5.19 2.91
CA ASP A 99 -6.99 5.20 3.65
C ASP A 99 -8.15 4.61 2.81
N MET A 100 -8.18 4.91 1.52
CA MET A 100 -9.11 4.28 0.57
C MET A 100 -8.88 2.77 0.47
N ILE A 101 -7.64 2.31 0.31
CA ILE A 101 -7.31 0.88 0.26
C ILE A 101 -7.65 0.19 1.59
N ARG A 102 -7.37 0.83 2.73
CA ARG A 102 -7.66 0.32 4.07
C ARG A 102 -9.16 0.10 4.28
N SER A 103 -9.98 1.04 3.83
CA SER A 103 -11.44 1.02 3.98
C SER A 103 -12.19 0.24 2.88
N LEU A 104 -11.49 -0.36 1.91
CA LEU A 104 -12.10 -1.14 0.83
C LEU A 104 -12.68 -2.47 1.36
N ASP A 105 -13.94 -2.78 1.03
CA ASP A 105 -14.56 -4.06 1.38
C ASP A 105 -14.65 -5.00 0.16
N LEU A 106 -14.98 -4.45 -1.02
CA LEU A 106 -15.18 -5.20 -2.26
C LEU A 106 -14.40 -4.57 -3.42
N LEU A 107 -13.56 -5.37 -4.08
CA LEU A 107 -12.91 -5.02 -5.34
C LEU A 107 -13.59 -5.79 -6.48
N ILE A 108 -14.20 -5.09 -7.42
CA ILE A 108 -14.77 -5.70 -8.62
C ILE A 108 -13.79 -5.56 -9.77
N ILE A 109 -13.42 -6.67 -10.40
CA ILE A 109 -12.55 -6.71 -11.58
C ILE A 109 -13.39 -7.17 -12.77
N ASP A 110 -13.74 -6.26 -13.67
CA ASP A 110 -14.41 -6.61 -14.93
C ASP A 110 -13.38 -7.02 -16.00
N GLU A 111 -13.80 -7.89 -16.92
CA GLU A 111 -12.94 -8.50 -17.95
C GLU A 111 -11.69 -9.21 -17.38
N ILE A 112 -11.86 -9.99 -16.30
CA ILE A 112 -10.76 -10.72 -15.63
C ILE A 112 -9.99 -11.66 -16.58
N SER A 113 -10.60 -12.14 -17.67
CA SER A 113 -9.94 -13.02 -18.64
C SER A 113 -8.72 -12.37 -19.31
N MET A 114 -8.66 -11.04 -19.38
CA MET A 114 -7.53 -10.28 -19.90
C MET A 114 -6.45 -9.98 -18.85
N VAL A 115 -6.67 -10.34 -17.59
CA VAL A 115 -5.74 -10.09 -16.49
C VAL A 115 -4.72 -11.23 -16.41
N ARG A 116 -3.44 -10.87 -16.42
CA ARG A 116 -2.33 -11.80 -16.26
C ARG A 116 -2.17 -12.22 -14.78
N ALA A 117 -1.60 -13.40 -14.55
CA ALA A 117 -1.30 -13.91 -13.20
C ALA A 117 -0.47 -12.92 -12.36
N ASP A 118 0.57 -12.34 -12.94
CA ASP A 118 1.48 -11.39 -12.28
C ASP A 118 0.80 -10.09 -11.87
N LEU A 119 -0.15 -9.62 -12.67
CA LEU A 119 -0.91 -8.43 -12.36
C LEU A 119 -1.84 -8.65 -11.16
N LEU A 120 -2.46 -9.84 -11.07
CA LEU A 120 -3.30 -10.21 -9.93
C LEU A 120 -2.50 -10.37 -8.63
N ASP A 121 -1.30 -10.97 -8.70
CA ASP A 121 -0.38 -11.01 -7.55
C ASP A 121 0.18 -9.61 -7.21
N GLY A 122 0.32 -8.73 -8.20
CA GLY A 122 0.60 -7.30 -7.99
C GLY A 122 -0.48 -6.61 -7.15
N ILE A 123 -1.76 -6.88 -7.45
CA ILE A 123 -2.91 -6.39 -6.65
C ILE A 123 -2.84 -6.96 -5.23
N ASP A 124 -2.64 -8.27 -5.07
CA ASP A 124 -2.51 -8.93 -3.77
C ASP A 124 -1.42 -8.28 -2.92
N ARG A 125 -0.23 -8.05 -3.49
CA ARG A 125 0.88 -7.41 -2.78
C ARG A 125 0.53 -6.03 -2.25
N VAL A 126 -0.13 -5.19 -3.05
CA VAL A 126 -0.55 -3.85 -2.62
C VAL A 126 -1.57 -3.94 -1.48
N LEU A 127 -2.56 -4.83 -1.61
CA LEU A 127 -3.59 -4.99 -0.58
C LEU A 127 -3.01 -5.57 0.73
N ARG A 128 -2.11 -6.56 0.66
CA ARG A 128 -1.39 -7.11 1.83
C ARG A 128 -0.52 -6.06 2.52
N LYS A 129 0.17 -5.21 1.75
CA LYS A 129 1.03 -4.14 2.27
C LYS A 129 0.27 -3.10 3.09
N TYR A 130 -0.92 -2.70 2.62
CA TYR A 130 -1.67 -1.61 3.24
C TYR A 130 -2.85 -2.05 4.11
N ARG A 131 -3.29 -3.31 4.05
CA ARG A 131 -4.36 -3.88 4.90
C ARG A 131 -3.83 -4.96 5.84
N ASN A 132 -3.93 -6.23 5.43
CA ASN A 132 -3.56 -7.38 6.22
C ASN A 132 -2.57 -8.26 5.47
N ARG A 133 -1.31 -8.30 5.93
CA ARG A 133 -0.22 -9.01 5.26
C ARG A 133 -0.39 -10.54 5.22
N PHE A 134 -1.26 -11.10 6.06
CA PHE A 134 -1.41 -12.54 6.24
C PHE A 134 -2.63 -13.13 5.52
N GLN A 135 -3.44 -12.29 4.87
CA GLN A 135 -4.65 -12.71 4.18
C GLN A 135 -4.49 -12.46 2.68
N PRO A 136 -4.94 -13.39 1.81
CA PRO A 136 -5.03 -13.13 0.38
C PRO A 136 -5.81 -11.84 0.11
N PHE A 137 -5.32 -11.04 -0.83
CA PHE A 137 -5.83 -9.73 -1.20
C PHE A 137 -6.02 -8.79 -0.01
N GLY A 138 -5.18 -8.94 1.03
CA GLY A 138 -5.30 -8.15 2.25
C GLY A 138 -6.65 -8.33 2.97
N GLY A 139 -7.37 -9.43 2.73
CA GLY A 139 -8.72 -9.68 3.22
C GLY A 139 -9.81 -8.85 2.53
N VAL A 140 -9.56 -8.28 1.34
CA VAL A 140 -10.60 -7.64 0.50
C VAL A 140 -11.33 -8.75 -0.23
N GLN A 141 -12.66 -8.66 -0.32
CA GLN A 141 -13.42 -9.57 -1.16
C GLN A 141 -13.25 -9.17 -2.63
N LEU A 142 -12.91 -10.12 -3.48
CA LEU A 142 -12.85 -9.92 -4.92
C LEU A 142 -14.10 -10.47 -5.60
N LEU A 143 -14.68 -9.68 -6.50
CA LEU A 143 -15.63 -10.15 -7.50
C LEU A 143 -14.97 -10.01 -8.87
N MET A 144 -14.56 -11.13 -9.43
CA MET A 144 -13.93 -11.21 -10.74
C MET A 144 -15.00 -11.60 -11.76
N ILE A 145 -15.20 -10.76 -12.79
CA ILE A 145 -16.23 -10.96 -13.81
C ILE A 145 -15.53 -11.15 -15.15
N GLY A 146 -15.88 -12.21 -15.87
CA GLY A 146 -15.35 -12.44 -17.21
C GLY A 146 -15.68 -13.81 -17.78
N ASP A 147 -15.29 -14.03 -19.03
CA ASP A 147 -15.49 -15.30 -19.73
C ASP A 147 -14.13 -15.75 -20.28
N LEU A 148 -13.60 -16.83 -19.71
CA LEU A 148 -12.27 -17.35 -20.04
C LEU A 148 -12.16 -17.83 -21.49
N GLN A 149 -13.29 -18.17 -22.10
CA GLN A 149 -13.35 -18.61 -23.50
C GLN A 149 -13.36 -17.43 -24.49
N GLN A 150 -13.37 -16.19 -23.98
CA GLN A 150 -13.16 -15.01 -24.81
C GLN A 150 -11.66 -14.75 -24.99
N LEU A 151 -11.23 -13.49 -24.90
CA LEU A 151 -9.85 -13.13 -25.21
C LEU A 151 -8.95 -13.38 -24.00
N ALA A 152 -7.87 -14.11 -24.26
CA ALA A 152 -6.77 -14.30 -23.33
C ALA A 152 -5.96 -12.99 -23.13
N PRO A 153 -5.13 -12.90 -22.08
CA PRO A 153 -4.23 -11.78 -21.89
C PRO A 153 -3.24 -11.68 -23.07
N VAL A 154 -3.01 -10.46 -23.56
CA VAL A 154 -2.00 -10.22 -24.61
C VAL A 154 -0.62 -10.12 -23.96
N VAL A 155 0.23 -11.13 -24.17
CA VAL A 155 1.57 -11.21 -23.57
C VAL A 155 2.61 -11.37 -24.68
N LYS A 156 3.68 -10.58 -24.63
CA LYS A 156 4.81 -10.75 -25.54
C LYS A 156 5.64 -11.96 -25.11
N ASN A 157 6.27 -12.65 -26.06
CA ASN A 157 7.13 -13.81 -25.76
C ASN A 157 8.26 -13.46 -24.77
N GLU A 158 8.82 -12.27 -24.88
CA GLU A 158 9.84 -11.75 -23.95
C GLU A 158 9.30 -11.63 -22.52
N ASP A 159 8.10 -11.08 -22.34
CA ASP A 159 7.46 -10.95 -21.03
C ASP A 159 7.15 -12.33 -20.44
N TRP A 160 6.67 -13.28 -21.25
CA TRP A 160 6.39 -14.63 -20.78
C TRP A 160 7.66 -15.38 -20.35
N ASN A 161 8.76 -15.23 -21.09
CA ASN A 161 10.04 -15.84 -20.72
C ASN A 161 10.54 -15.39 -19.33
N LEU A 162 10.20 -14.17 -18.91
CA LEU A 162 10.52 -13.65 -17.57
C LEU A 162 9.59 -14.20 -16.48
N LEU A 163 8.31 -14.43 -16.81
CA LEU A 163 7.28 -14.86 -15.85
C LEU A 163 7.22 -16.38 -15.67
N ARG A 164 7.54 -17.15 -16.70
CA ARG A 164 7.47 -18.62 -16.73
C ARG A 164 8.16 -19.34 -15.55
N PRO A 165 9.29 -18.85 -14.98
CA PRO A 165 9.88 -19.49 -13.81
C PRO A 165 9.04 -19.40 -12.53
N TYR A 166 8.09 -18.46 -12.46
CA TYR A 166 7.33 -18.14 -11.24
C TYR A 166 5.85 -18.55 -11.33
N TYR A 167 5.32 -18.68 -12.54
CA TYR A 167 3.92 -18.96 -12.80
C TYR A 167 3.77 -20.16 -13.72
N ASN A 168 2.95 -21.12 -13.30
CA ASN A 168 2.63 -22.29 -14.12
C ASN A 168 1.76 -21.92 -15.33
N SER A 169 0.98 -20.85 -15.21
CA SER A 169 0.06 -20.35 -16.22
C SER A 169 0.07 -18.83 -16.26
N LEU A 170 -0.13 -18.26 -17.44
CA LEU A 170 -0.21 -16.81 -17.66
C LEU A 170 -1.58 -16.20 -17.29
N PHE A 171 -2.62 -17.02 -17.25
CA PHE A 171 -3.98 -16.58 -16.91
C PHE A 171 -4.10 -16.21 -15.43
N PHE A 172 -5.10 -15.39 -15.07
CA PHE A 172 -5.30 -14.96 -13.69
C PHE A 172 -5.38 -16.11 -12.67
N PHE A 173 -5.87 -17.30 -13.05
CA PHE A 173 -5.93 -18.46 -12.16
C PHE A 173 -4.56 -19.10 -11.87
N GLY A 174 -3.53 -18.72 -12.64
CA GLY A 174 -2.13 -19.04 -12.36
C GLY A 174 -1.51 -18.23 -11.21
N SER A 175 -2.19 -17.17 -10.75
CA SER A 175 -1.78 -16.36 -9.60
C SER A 175 -1.66 -17.19 -8.32
N GLN A 176 -0.61 -16.93 -7.55
CA GLN A 176 -0.40 -17.59 -6.26
C GLN A 176 -1.45 -17.13 -5.24
N ALA A 177 -1.80 -15.84 -5.26
CA ALA A 177 -2.84 -15.29 -4.40
C ALA A 177 -4.21 -15.89 -4.73
N PHE A 178 -4.54 -16.07 -6.01
CA PHE A 178 -5.78 -16.71 -6.44
C PHE A 178 -5.90 -18.13 -5.90
N GLN A 179 -4.82 -18.92 -5.99
CA GLN A 179 -4.80 -20.30 -5.49
C GLN A 179 -4.96 -20.38 -3.96
N GLN A 180 -4.44 -19.40 -3.22
CA GLN A 180 -4.60 -19.31 -1.75
C GLN A 180 -5.98 -18.79 -1.32
N ALA A 181 -6.69 -18.10 -2.20
CA ALA A 181 -7.90 -17.33 -1.88
C ALA A 181 -9.19 -18.16 -1.80
N ASN A 182 -9.13 -19.47 -2.07
CA ASN A 182 -10.28 -20.40 -2.07
C ASN A 182 -11.49 -19.83 -2.81
N VAL A 183 -11.30 -19.38 -4.06
CA VAL A 183 -12.30 -18.66 -4.86
C VAL A 183 -13.50 -19.56 -5.19
N ILE A 184 -14.72 -19.04 -5.03
CA ILE A 184 -15.94 -19.71 -5.49
C ILE A 184 -16.28 -19.29 -6.93
N SER A 185 -16.87 -20.21 -7.66
CA SER A 185 -17.04 -20.12 -9.10
C SER A 185 -18.51 -20.24 -9.45
N ILE A 186 -19.11 -19.20 -10.02
CA ILE A 186 -20.54 -19.20 -10.39
C ILE A 186 -20.65 -19.00 -11.90
N GLU A 187 -21.26 -19.96 -12.60
CA GLU A 187 -21.52 -19.85 -14.04
C GLU A 187 -22.98 -19.46 -14.33
N LEU A 188 -23.16 -18.35 -15.05
CA LEU A 188 -24.46 -17.94 -15.57
C LEU A 188 -24.82 -18.75 -16.82
N LYS A 189 -25.93 -19.48 -16.75
CA LYS A 189 -26.38 -20.41 -17.81
C LYS A 189 -27.32 -19.78 -18.83
N HIS A 190 -28.15 -18.82 -18.41
CA HIS A 190 -29.20 -18.24 -19.27
C HIS A 190 -28.63 -17.20 -20.25
N ILE A 191 -28.65 -17.49 -21.55
CA ILE A 191 -28.24 -16.58 -22.63
C ILE A 191 -29.41 -15.67 -23.01
N PHE A 192 -29.17 -14.36 -23.10
CA PHE A 192 -30.19 -13.39 -23.54
C PHE A 192 -29.97 -12.87 -24.97
N ARG A 193 -28.80 -13.12 -25.57
CA ARG A 193 -28.40 -12.49 -26.84
C ARG A 193 -28.89 -13.25 -28.07
N GLN A 194 -28.67 -14.56 -28.11
CA GLN A 194 -29.12 -15.44 -29.18
C GLN A 194 -30.41 -16.14 -28.79
N SER A 195 -31.28 -16.37 -29.78
CA SER A 195 -32.56 -17.05 -29.63
C SER A 195 -32.65 -18.38 -30.40
N ASP A 196 -31.72 -18.64 -31.32
CA ASP A 196 -31.65 -19.88 -32.09
C ASP A 196 -30.84 -20.97 -31.33
N ASP A 197 -31.54 -22.03 -30.92
CA ASP A 197 -30.97 -23.16 -30.20
C ASP A 197 -29.85 -23.87 -30.98
N THR A 198 -29.96 -23.96 -32.31
CA THR A 198 -28.94 -24.62 -33.14
C THR A 198 -27.65 -23.80 -33.13
N PHE A 199 -27.77 -22.49 -33.30
CA PHE A 199 -26.61 -21.61 -33.26
C PHE A 199 -25.99 -21.55 -31.86
N ILE A 200 -26.82 -21.53 -30.80
CA ILE A 200 -26.35 -21.61 -29.42
C ILE A 200 -25.57 -22.92 -29.18
N GLN A 201 -26.08 -24.06 -29.68
CA GLN A 201 -25.39 -25.34 -29.57
C GLN A 201 -24.01 -25.28 -30.24
N ILE A 202 -23.94 -24.80 -31.49
CA ILE A 202 -22.68 -24.68 -32.23
C ILE A 202 -21.68 -23.78 -31.48
N LEU A 203 -22.12 -22.62 -31.00
CA LEU A 203 -21.26 -21.73 -30.21
C LEU A 203 -20.74 -22.39 -28.93
N ASN A 204 -21.56 -23.21 -28.27
CA ASN A 204 -21.14 -23.97 -27.09
C ASN A 204 -20.15 -25.09 -27.45
N GLU A 205 -20.36 -25.78 -28.57
CA GLU A 205 -19.43 -26.81 -29.05
C GLU A 205 -18.05 -26.21 -29.35
N ILE A 206 -18.00 -25.01 -29.97
CA ILE A 206 -16.74 -24.27 -30.17
C ILE A 206 -16.14 -23.86 -28.83
N ARG A 207 -16.96 -23.33 -27.91
CA ARG A 207 -16.54 -22.90 -26.58
C ARG A 207 -15.94 -24.06 -25.77
N GLU A 208 -16.44 -25.27 -25.93
CA GLU A 208 -16.02 -26.45 -25.15
C GLU A 208 -14.97 -27.33 -25.85
N ASP A 209 -14.47 -26.92 -27.02
CA ASP A 209 -13.54 -27.72 -27.83
C ASP A 209 -14.14 -29.10 -28.23
N LYS A 210 -15.43 -29.11 -28.55
CA LYS A 210 -16.22 -30.30 -28.91
C LYS A 210 -16.96 -30.13 -30.23
N LEU A 211 -16.42 -29.32 -31.15
CA LEU A 211 -17.05 -29.03 -32.43
C LEU A 211 -17.28 -30.32 -33.23
N THR A 212 -18.55 -30.67 -33.41
CA THR A 212 -18.93 -31.86 -34.18
C THR A 212 -18.78 -31.60 -35.68
N ARG A 213 -18.58 -32.66 -36.48
CA ARG A 213 -18.54 -32.54 -37.94
C ARG A 213 -19.83 -31.95 -38.50
N GLN A 214 -20.98 -32.33 -37.94
CA GLN A 214 -22.28 -31.81 -38.35
C GLN A 214 -22.39 -30.30 -38.11
N SER A 215 -21.97 -29.81 -36.94
CA SER A 215 -21.92 -28.38 -36.63
C SER A 215 -20.94 -27.61 -37.53
N LEU A 216 -19.78 -28.20 -37.81
CA LEU A 216 -18.79 -27.62 -38.73
C LEU A 216 -19.35 -27.52 -40.15
N ASP A 217 -20.05 -28.54 -40.65
CA ASP A 217 -20.69 -28.54 -41.95
C ASP A 217 -21.78 -27.46 -42.03
N ILE A 218 -22.56 -27.28 -40.95
CA ILE A 218 -23.57 -26.21 -40.86
C ILE A 218 -22.91 -24.83 -40.95
N LEU A 219 -21.81 -24.60 -40.23
CA LEU A 219 -21.06 -23.34 -40.31
C LEU A 219 -20.48 -23.12 -41.70
N ASN A 220 -19.89 -24.15 -42.31
CA ASN A 220 -19.27 -24.05 -43.63
C ASN A 220 -20.29 -23.84 -44.76
N LYS A 221 -21.59 -24.10 -44.56
CA LYS A 221 -22.63 -23.62 -45.49
C LYS A 221 -22.71 -22.09 -45.58
N ARG A 222 -22.17 -21.37 -44.58
CA ARG A 222 -22.09 -19.91 -44.56
C ARG A 222 -20.81 -19.37 -45.20
N TYR A 223 -19.93 -20.25 -45.69
CA TYR A 223 -18.75 -19.87 -46.47
C TYR A 223 -19.19 -19.35 -47.84
N GLN A 224 -18.87 -18.09 -48.12
CA GLN A 224 -19.16 -17.45 -49.39
C GLN A 224 -17.89 -16.74 -49.89
N PRO A 225 -17.10 -17.39 -50.77
CA PRO A 225 -15.90 -16.78 -51.30
C PRO A 225 -16.23 -15.51 -52.09
N ASN A 226 -15.45 -14.45 -51.88
CA ASN A 226 -15.61 -13.16 -52.55
C ASN A 226 -16.99 -12.51 -52.34
N PHE A 227 -17.64 -12.78 -51.21
CA PHE A 227 -18.89 -12.13 -50.85
C PHE A 227 -18.68 -10.61 -50.77
N ASN A 228 -19.41 -9.87 -51.61
CA ASN A 228 -19.40 -8.42 -51.63
C ASN A 228 -20.82 -7.93 -51.27
N PRO A 229 -21.06 -7.54 -50.01
CA PRO A 229 -22.39 -7.12 -49.56
C PRO A 229 -22.83 -5.84 -50.26
N LYS A 230 -24.14 -5.65 -50.45
CA LYS A 230 -24.66 -4.33 -50.84
C LYS A 230 -24.45 -3.35 -49.69
N LYS A 231 -24.23 -2.07 -49.99
CA LYS A 231 -24.01 -1.03 -48.96
C LYS A 231 -25.16 -0.94 -47.94
N GLU A 232 -26.38 -1.21 -48.38
CA GLU A 232 -27.60 -1.16 -47.58
C GLU A 232 -27.73 -2.33 -46.59
N ASP A 233 -26.94 -3.40 -46.78
CA ASP A 233 -27.06 -4.61 -45.98
C ASP A 233 -26.38 -4.51 -44.60
N GLY A 234 -25.53 -3.50 -44.36
CA GLY A 234 -24.95 -3.21 -43.05
C GLY A 234 -23.98 -4.27 -42.50
N TYR A 235 -23.29 -5.02 -43.36
CA TYR A 235 -22.29 -6.00 -42.94
C TYR A 235 -21.03 -5.33 -42.39
N ILE A 236 -20.51 -5.86 -41.28
CA ILE A 236 -19.21 -5.48 -40.72
C ILE A 236 -18.19 -6.60 -40.89
N HIS A 237 -16.97 -6.25 -41.30
CA HIS A 237 -15.84 -7.18 -41.35
C HIS A 237 -15.18 -7.29 -39.98
N LEU A 238 -15.08 -8.51 -39.44
CA LEU A 238 -14.31 -8.81 -38.23
C LEU A 238 -12.95 -9.38 -38.63
N THR A 239 -11.90 -8.63 -38.34
CA THR A 239 -10.52 -8.99 -38.69
C THR A 239 -9.66 -9.22 -37.45
N THR A 240 -8.51 -9.87 -37.60
CA THR A 240 -7.64 -10.19 -36.45
C THR A 240 -6.68 -9.05 -36.08
N HIS A 241 -6.26 -8.23 -37.05
CA HIS A 241 -5.26 -7.17 -36.86
C HIS A 241 -5.81 -5.76 -37.12
N ASN A 242 -5.34 -4.77 -36.33
CA ASN A 242 -5.76 -3.36 -36.50
C ASN A 242 -5.43 -2.83 -37.90
N ALA A 243 -4.22 -3.12 -38.41
CA ALA A 243 -3.78 -2.67 -39.72
C ALA A 243 -4.74 -3.11 -40.85
N SER A 244 -5.24 -4.34 -40.79
CA SER A 244 -6.21 -4.87 -41.76
C SER A 244 -7.55 -4.14 -41.66
N ALA A 245 -8.05 -3.91 -40.45
CA ALA A 245 -9.28 -3.15 -40.24
C ALA A 245 -9.15 -1.71 -40.76
N ASP A 246 -8.04 -1.05 -40.46
CA ASP A 246 -7.78 0.33 -40.85
C ASP A 246 -7.64 0.45 -42.39
N GLN A 247 -6.96 -0.50 -43.05
CA GLN A 247 -6.87 -0.56 -44.51
C GLN A 247 -8.25 -0.72 -45.19
N ILE A 248 -9.11 -1.60 -44.68
CA ILE A 248 -10.47 -1.78 -45.23
C ILE A 248 -11.27 -0.50 -45.06
N ASN A 249 -11.28 0.08 -43.85
CA ASN A 249 -12.00 1.33 -43.58
C ASN A 249 -11.49 2.48 -44.47
N GLN A 250 -10.17 2.61 -44.65
CA GLN A 250 -9.59 3.63 -45.50
C GLN A 250 -9.98 3.43 -46.97
N ARG A 251 -9.88 2.20 -47.48
CA ARG A 251 -10.25 1.88 -48.87
C ARG A 251 -11.72 2.18 -49.16
N GLU A 252 -12.62 1.86 -48.24
CA GLU A 252 -14.05 2.20 -48.38
C GLU A 252 -14.31 3.71 -48.29
N MET A 253 -13.58 4.44 -47.43
CA MET A 253 -13.63 5.91 -47.38
C MET A 253 -13.14 6.57 -48.69
N GLU A 254 -12.11 6.01 -49.32
CA GLU A 254 -11.56 6.51 -50.59
C GLU A 254 -12.52 6.31 -51.76
N LYS A 255 -13.34 5.25 -51.74
CA LYS A 255 -14.39 5.00 -52.76
C LYS A 255 -15.53 6.02 -52.74
N LEU A 256 -15.71 6.77 -51.65
CA LEU A 256 -16.74 7.79 -51.53
C LEU A 256 -16.26 9.09 -52.19
N SER A 257 -16.97 9.54 -53.22
CA SER A 257 -16.69 10.77 -53.97
C SER A 257 -17.08 12.06 -53.24
N THR A 258 -17.75 11.95 -52.09
CA THR A 258 -18.21 13.09 -51.29
C THR A 258 -17.06 13.68 -50.47
N THR A 259 -17.21 14.95 -50.11
CA THR A 259 -16.24 15.70 -49.28
C THR A 259 -16.05 15.05 -47.92
N GLU A 260 -14.79 14.98 -47.45
CA GLU A 260 -14.44 14.53 -46.10
C GLU A 260 -14.69 15.64 -45.08
N HIS A 261 -15.48 15.34 -44.05
CA HIS A 261 -15.70 16.19 -42.88
C HIS A 261 -14.88 15.65 -41.71
N THR A 262 -14.14 16.53 -41.04
CA THR A 262 -13.33 16.18 -39.86
C THR A 262 -13.91 16.81 -38.61
N PHE A 263 -14.26 15.97 -37.63
CA PHE A 263 -14.77 16.38 -36.33
C PHE A 263 -13.70 16.17 -35.26
N LYS A 264 -13.23 17.27 -34.66
CA LYS A 264 -12.24 17.22 -33.58
C LYS A 264 -12.94 17.08 -32.22
N ALA A 265 -12.47 16.15 -31.41
CA ALA A 265 -12.93 15.96 -30.04
C ALA A 265 -12.49 17.12 -29.14
N THR A 266 -13.31 17.45 -28.15
CA THR A 266 -12.92 18.34 -27.05
C THR A 266 -12.52 17.47 -25.87
N VAL A 267 -11.27 17.62 -25.41
CA VAL A 267 -10.74 16.89 -24.25
C VAL A 267 -10.41 17.87 -23.15
N GLU A 268 -10.97 17.67 -21.97
CA GLU A 268 -10.74 18.50 -20.79
C GLU A 268 -10.17 17.65 -19.65
N GLY A 269 -9.27 18.22 -18.84
CA GLY A 269 -8.65 17.52 -17.71
C GLY A 269 -7.71 16.38 -18.14
N ILE A 270 -7.63 15.32 -17.33
CA ILE A 270 -6.73 14.17 -17.59
C ILE A 270 -7.52 13.04 -18.24
N PHE A 271 -7.29 12.82 -19.54
CA PHE A 271 -7.87 11.71 -20.29
C PHE A 271 -6.80 11.07 -21.18
N PRO A 272 -6.28 9.87 -20.86
CA PRO A 272 -5.21 9.24 -21.62
C PRO A 272 -5.64 8.86 -23.05
N GLU A 273 -4.78 9.12 -24.05
CA GLU A 273 -5.09 8.86 -25.47
C GLU A 273 -5.44 7.40 -25.78
N HIS A 274 -4.74 6.45 -25.14
CA HIS A 274 -5.00 5.02 -25.31
C HIS A 274 -6.36 4.57 -24.74
N ALA A 275 -7.02 5.42 -23.93
CA ALA A 275 -8.33 5.17 -23.37
C ALA A 275 -9.45 5.87 -24.16
N PHE A 276 -9.13 6.61 -25.24
CA PHE A 276 -10.14 7.29 -26.04
C PHE A 276 -11.17 6.29 -26.59
N PRO A 277 -12.48 6.54 -26.38
CA PRO A 277 -13.54 5.61 -26.79
C PRO A 277 -13.75 5.61 -28.32
N THR A 278 -13.41 6.72 -28.98
CA THR A 278 -13.41 6.85 -30.45
C THR A 278 -12.25 7.76 -30.89
N ALA A 279 -12.08 7.95 -32.19
CA ALA A 279 -11.02 8.78 -32.75
C ALA A 279 -11.12 10.23 -32.27
N GLU A 280 -10.00 10.80 -31.83
CA GLU A 280 -9.91 12.23 -31.48
C GLU A 280 -10.25 13.11 -32.70
N LYS A 281 -9.74 12.73 -33.88
CA LYS A 281 -10.08 13.34 -35.17
C LYS A 281 -10.94 12.36 -35.96
N LEU A 282 -12.26 12.49 -35.82
CA LEU A 282 -13.21 11.62 -36.49
C LEU A 282 -13.45 12.14 -37.91
N LYS A 283 -13.01 11.37 -38.90
CA LYS A 283 -13.14 11.68 -40.33
C LYS A 283 -14.31 10.88 -40.92
N LEU A 284 -15.28 11.58 -41.51
CA LEU A 284 -16.50 10.99 -42.07
C LEU A 284 -16.83 11.59 -43.43
N LYS A 285 -17.61 10.84 -44.21
CA LYS A 285 -18.14 11.23 -45.52
C LYS A 285 -19.62 10.84 -45.58
N ILE A 286 -20.42 11.52 -46.39
CA ILE A 286 -21.79 11.07 -46.68
C ILE A 286 -21.71 9.69 -47.35
N GLY A 287 -22.54 8.75 -46.89
CA GLY A 287 -22.47 7.34 -47.30
C GLY A 287 -21.45 6.49 -46.53
N ALA A 288 -20.73 7.04 -45.55
CA ALA A 288 -19.81 6.26 -44.72
C ALA A 288 -20.56 5.32 -43.77
N GLN A 289 -20.09 4.08 -43.63
CA GLN A 289 -20.63 3.14 -42.66
C GLN A 289 -20.00 3.39 -41.30
N VAL A 290 -20.85 3.64 -40.30
CA VAL A 290 -20.46 3.95 -38.93
C VAL A 290 -21.15 3.03 -37.94
N MET A 291 -20.53 2.90 -36.77
CA MET A 291 -21.08 2.17 -35.64
C MET A 291 -21.14 3.09 -34.43
N PHE A 292 -22.23 2.98 -33.68
CA PHE A 292 -22.40 3.67 -32.41
C PHE A 292 -21.50 3.06 -31.34
N VAL A 293 -20.72 3.87 -30.63
CA VAL A 293 -19.80 3.40 -29.56
C VAL A 293 -20.31 3.66 -28.15
N LYS A 294 -21.55 4.16 -28.02
CA LYS A 294 -22.21 4.46 -26.74
C LYS A 294 -23.70 4.18 -26.86
N ASN A 295 -24.33 3.84 -25.75
CA ASN A 295 -25.79 3.71 -25.69
C ASN A 295 -26.44 5.09 -25.64
N ASP A 296 -27.59 5.22 -26.29
CA ASP A 296 -28.37 6.45 -26.22
C ASP A 296 -28.85 6.70 -24.78
N SER A 297 -28.60 7.92 -24.32
CA SER A 297 -29.01 8.40 -23.00
C SER A 297 -30.45 8.94 -23.00
N SER A 298 -31.04 9.18 -24.18
CA SER A 298 -32.39 9.70 -24.31
C SER A 298 -33.44 8.69 -23.81
N PRO A 299 -34.63 9.15 -23.39
CA PRO A 299 -35.75 8.27 -23.04
C PRO A 299 -36.16 7.32 -24.19
N GLU A 300 -35.95 7.76 -25.43
CA GLU A 300 -36.37 7.07 -26.66
C GLU A 300 -35.43 5.90 -27.02
N LYS A 301 -34.18 5.92 -26.53
CA LYS A 301 -33.18 4.86 -26.73
C LYS A 301 -33.02 4.46 -28.20
N LEU A 302 -32.84 5.45 -29.07
CA LEU A 302 -32.83 5.30 -30.53
C LEU A 302 -31.67 4.42 -31.03
N PHE A 303 -30.56 4.39 -30.29
CA PHE A 303 -29.39 3.59 -30.63
C PHE A 303 -28.72 2.95 -29.40
N PHE A 304 -27.91 1.92 -29.67
CA PHE A 304 -27.13 1.20 -28.68
C PHE A 304 -25.70 0.99 -29.18
N ASN A 305 -24.77 0.76 -28.26
CA ASN A 305 -23.37 0.48 -28.58
C ASN A 305 -23.25 -0.78 -29.44
N GLY A 306 -22.73 -0.64 -30.65
CA GLY A 306 -22.64 -1.69 -31.68
C GLY A 306 -23.64 -1.57 -32.83
N LYS A 307 -24.69 -0.72 -32.72
CA LYS A 307 -25.63 -0.48 -33.83
C LYS A 307 -24.87 0.11 -35.02
N ILE A 308 -25.15 -0.38 -36.23
CA ILE A 308 -24.51 0.06 -37.47
C ILE A 308 -25.49 0.94 -38.25
N GLY A 309 -24.96 1.98 -38.87
CA GLY A 309 -25.71 2.83 -39.80
C GLY A 309 -24.81 3.48 -40.84
N THR A 310 -25.42 4.26 -41.71
CA THR A 310 -24.77 4.99 -42.79
C THR A 310 -25.02 6.48 -42.63
N ILE A 311 -23.99 7.30 -42.83
CA ILE A 311 -24.13 8.76 -42.79
C ILE A 311 -25.01 9.24 -43.95
N GLU A 312 -26.10 9.93 -43.65
CA GLU A 312 -27.04 10.47 -44.64
C GLU A 312 -26.72 11.93 -44.96
N SER A 313 -26.53 12.76 -43.93
CA SER A 313 -26.14 14.16 -44.06
C SER A 313 -25.39 14.65 -42.82
N PHE A 314 -24.78 15.83 -42.96
CA PHE A 314 -24.21 16.60 -41.86
C PHE A 314 -25.01 17.89 -41.74
N ASP A 315 -25.55 18.14 -40.55
CA ASP A 315 -26.16 19.42 -40.18
C ASP A 315 -25.16 20.21 -39.29
N GLU A 316 -25.52 21.41 -38.82
CA GLU A 316 -24.60 22.29 -38.08
C GLU A 316 -24.01 21.61 -36.82
N ASP A 317 -24.85 20.99 -35.99
CA ASP A 317 -24.46 20.35 -34.72
C ASP A 317 -24.82 18.87 -34.63
N THR A 318 -25.39 18.30 -35.70
CA THR A 318 -25.86 16.90 -35.72
C THR A 318 -25.40 16.14 -36.95
N ILE A 319 -25.17 14.85 -36.75
CA ILE A 319 -24.89 13.90 -37.85
C ILE A 319 -26.14 13.02 -38.02
N LEU A 320 -26.77 13.05 -39.19
CA LEU A 320 -27.91 12.17 -39.47
C LEU A 320 -27.41 10.79 -39.90
N VAL A 321 -27.73 9.77 -39.10
CA VAL A 321 -27.32 8.38 -39.34
C VAL A 321 -28.54 7.53 -39.69
N ARG A 322 -28.54 6.98 -40.90
CA ARG A 322 -29.55 6.03 -41.36
C ARG A 322 -29.19 4.62 -40.89
N CYS A 323 -30.00 4.03 -40.02
CA CYS A 323 -29.79 2.65 -39.60
C CYS A 323 -30.73 1.69 -40.36
N PRO A 324 -30.29 0.47 -40.68
CA PRO A 324 -31.15 -0.53 -41.31
C PRO A 324 -32.38 -0.83 -40.43
N GLY A 325 -33.57 -0.76 -41.02
CA GLY A 325 -34.84 -1.02 -40.34
C GLY A 325 -35.50 0.19 -39.68
N ASP A 326 -34.82 1.34 -39.60
CA ASP A 326 -35.39 2.57 -39.02
C ASP A 326 -36.04 3.44 -40.11
N TYR A 327 -37.29 3.86 -39.89
CA TYR A 327 -38.04 4.72 -40.82
C TYR A 327 -37.44 6.12 -40.96
N TYR A 328 -36.86 6.66 -39.89
CA TYR A 328 -36.29 8.01 -39.84
C TYR A 328 -34.79 7.97 -39.50
N PRO A 329 -34.00 8.97 -39.94
CA PRO A 329 -32.60 9.00 -39.61
C PRO A 329 -32.46 9.38 -38.13
N ILE A 330 -31.46 8.81 -37.47
CA ILE A 330 -31.17 9.15 -36.09
C ILE A 330 -30.31 10.43 -36.10
N PRO A 331 -30.77 11.53 -35.48
CA PRO A 331 -29.92 12.70 -35.25
C PRO A 331 -28.92 12.37 -34.14
N VAL A 332 -27.63 12.42 -34.47
CA VAL A 332 -26.55 12.08 -33.54
C VAL A 332 -25.83 13.34 -33.10
N GLU A 333 -25.92 13.63 -31.82
CA GLU A 333 -25.22 14.72 -31.15
C GLU A 333 -23.91 14.25 -30.52
N ARG A 334 -23.06 15.22 -30.13
CA ARG A 334 -21.85 14.94 -29.35
C ARG A 334 -22.21 14.43 -27.96
N MET A 335 -21.53 13.37 -27.52
CA MET A 335 -21.71 12.80 -26.19
C MET A 335 -20.44 12.92 -25.36
N LEU A 336 -20.61 13.04 -24.04
CA LEU A 336 -19.50 13.14 -23.08
C LEU A 336 -19.11 11.77 -22.51
N TRP A 337 -17.82 11.44 -22.51
CA TRP A 337 -17.26 10.33 -21.73
C TRP A 337 -16.42 10.90 -20.60
N ASN A 338 -16.54 10.31 -19.41
CA ASN A 338 -15.82 10.77 -18.23
C ASN A 338 -14.74 9.74 -17.88
N ASN A 339 -13.49 10.21 -17.75
CA ASN A 339 -12.45 9.47 -17.06
C ASN A 339 -12.63 9.70 -15.55
N LEU A 340 -12.91 8.64 -14.81
CA LEU A 340 -13.23 8.71 -13.39
C LEU A 340 -11.98 8.46 -12.55
N LYS A 341 -12.00 9.00 -11.34
CA LYS A 341 -11.13 8.60 -10.24
C LYS A 341 -11.94 8.45 -8.96
N TYR A 342 -11.50 7.52 -8.12
CA TYR A 342 -12.06 7.37 -6.78
C TYR A 342 -11.38 8.33 -5.81
N GLU A 343 -12.18 9.15 -5.12
CA GLU A 343 -11.73 10.01 -4.03
C GLU A 343 -12.59 9.74 -2.77
N LEU A 344 -12.01 9.95 -1.59
CA LEU A 344 -12.76 9.92 -0.34
C LEU A 344 -13.37 11.30 -0.08
N ASN A 345 -14.69 11.35 0.12
CA ASN A 345 -15.36 12.58 0.53
C ASN A 345 -14.90 12.99 1.93
N GLU A 346 -14.51 14.26 2.10
CA GLU A 346 -13.94 14.72 3.37
C GLU A 346 -14.95 14.74 4.52
N ARG A 347 -16.25 14.94 4.22
CA ARG A 347 -17.33 15.06 5.19
C ARG A 347 -17.99 13.71 5.48
N THR A 348 -18.43 13.00 4.45
CA THR A 348 -19.14 11.71 4.62
C THR A 348 -18.18 10.55 4.87
N LYS A 349 -16.92 10.68 4.45
CA LYS A 349 -15.91 9.61 4.41
C LYS A 349 -16.27 8.47 3.48
N GLU A 350 -17.24 8.65 2.59
CA GLU A 350 -17.63 7.68 1.57
C GLU A 350 -16.71 7.78 0.35
N LEU A 351 -16.67 6.70 -0.44
CA LEU A 351 -15.98 6.68 -1.72
C LEU A 351 -16.89 7.29 -2.77
N GLU A 352 -16.39 8.33 -3.42
CA GLU A 352 -17.11 9.03 -4.48
C GLU A 352 -16.30 8.99 -5.77
N GLU A 353 -17.04 8.96 -6.88
CA GLU A 353 -16.47 9.03 -8.22
C GLU A 353 -16.39 10.48 -8.65
N LYS A 354 -15.16 10.92 -8.93
CA LYS A 354 -14.89 12.26 -9.43
C LYS A 354 -14.41 12.20 -10.87
N ILE A 355 -14.90 13.11 -11.68
CA ILE A 355 -14.44 13.27 -13.05
C ILE A 355 -13.04 13.88 -13.01
N GLU A 356 -12.05 13.15 -13.52
CA GLU A 356 -10.66 13.60 -13.66
C GLU A 356 -10.41 14.27 -15.01
N GLY A 357 -11.13 13.80 -16.03
CA GLY A 357 -11.14 14.38 -17.37
C GLY A 357 -12.39 13.97 -18.13
N SER A 358 -12.67 14.71 -19.19
CA SER A 358 -13.82 14.49 -20.05
C SER A 358 -13.38 14.46 -21.52
N PHE A 359 -14.08 13.65 -22.32
CA PHE A 359 -13.88 13.54 -23.76
C PHE A 359 -15.25 13.75 -24.41
N LEU A 360 -15.39 14.79 -25.23
CA LEU A 360 -16.63 15.14 -25.93
C LEU A 360 -16.45 14.93 -27.44
N GLN A 361 -17.25 14.03 -28.02
CA GLN A 361 -17.18 13.70 -29.44
C GLN A 361 -18.50 13.04 -29.88
N TYR A 362 -18.75 12.99 -31.19
CA TYR A 362 -19.83 12.14 -31.71
C TYR A 362 -19.58 10.66 -31.36
N PRO A 363 -20.59 9.92 -30.86
CA PRO A 363 -20.48 8.51 -30.47
C PRO A 363 -20.41 7.57 -31.66
N LEU A 364 -19.61 7.90 -32.67
CA LEU A 364 -19.49 7.19 -33.93
C LEU A 364 -18.05 6.77 -34.19
N ARG A 365 -17.90 5.67 -34.92
CA ARG A 365 -16.63 5.20 -35.48
C ARG A 365 -16.87 4.54 -36.83
N LEU A 366 -15.90 4.63 -37.75
CA LEU A 366 -15.93 3.85 -39.00
C LEU A 366 -16.10 2.36 -38.72
N ALA A 367 -16.98 1.71 -39.48
CA ALA A 367 -17.47 0.38 -39.16
C ALA A 367 -17.65 -0.54 -40.36
N TRP A 368 -16.91 -0.32 -41.46
CA TRP A 368 -16.77 -1.37 -42.47
C TRP A 368 -15.95 -2.53 -41.92
N SER A 369 -14.93 -2.24 -41.11
CA SER A 369 -14.11 -3.26 -40.47
C SER A 369 -13.71 -2.88 -39.04
N ILE A 370 -13.72 -3.87 -38.16
CA ILE A 370 -13.16 -3.76 -36.80
C ILE A 370 -12.37 -5.03 -36.47
N THR A 371 -11.49 -4.93 -35.48
CA THR A 371 -10.82 -6.13 -34.98
C THR A 371 -11.73 -6.95 -34.07
N ILE A 372 -11.53 -8.27 -34.05
CA ILE A 372 -12.22 -9.19 -33.14
C ILE A 372 -12.05 -8.71 -31.68
N HIS A 373 -10.87 -8.22 -31.32
CA HIS A 373 -10.61 -7.63 -29.99
C HIS A 373 -11.55 -6.46 -29.68
N LYS A 374 -11.70 -5.51 -30.60
CA LYS A 374 -12.57 -4.34 -30.43
C LYS A 374 -14.07 -4.68 -30.56
N SER A 375 -14.39 -5.86 -31.10
CA SER A 375 -15.76 -6.37 -31.19
C SER A 375 -16.29 -6.98 -29.89
N GLN A 376 -15.41 -7.23 -28.90
CA GLN A 376 -15.80 -7.86 -27.64
C GLN A 376 -16.89 -7.04 -26.92
N GLY A 377 -17.83 -7.73 -26.28
CA GLY A 377 -19.03 -7.12 -25.71
C GLY A 377 -20.10 -6.68 -26.73
N LEU A 378 -19.74 -6.37 -27.98
CA LEU A 378 -20.68 -5.88 -29.00
C LEU A 378 -21.55 -7.00 -29.59
N THR A 379 -22.65 -6.59 -30.25
CA THR A 379 -23.60 -7.48 -30.91
C THR A 379 -23.94 -6.91 -32.30
N PHE A 380 -23.90 -7.74 -33.33
CA PHE A 380 -24.16 -7.37 -34.72
C PHE A 380 -25.32 -8.18 -35.31
N GLU A 381 -26.07 -7.56 -36.20
CA GLU A 381 -27.07 -8.26 -37.02
C GLU A 381 -26.38 -9.10 -38.10
N ARG A 382 -25.37 -8.54 -38.76
CA ARG A 382 -24.69 -9.16 -39.90
C ARG A 382 -23.19 -8.91 -39.82
N ALA A 383 -22.38 -9.96 -39.96
CA ALA A 383 -20.92 -9.84 -39.92
C ALA A 383 -20.25 -10.81 -40.89
N ILE A 384 -19.14 -10.34 -41.48
CA ILE A 384 -18.24 -11.11 -42.32
C ILE A 384 -17.00 -11.44 -41.48
N ILE A 385 -16.72 -12.73 -41.32
CA ILE A 385 -15.66 -13.21 -40.44
C ILE A 385 -14.62 -13.95 -41.25
N ASP A 386 -13.36 -13.54 -41.09
CA ASP A 386 -12.22 -14.31 -41.54
C ASP A 386 -11.66 -15.11 -40.36
N ALA A 387 -12.15 -16.33 -40.19
CA ALA A 387 -11.84 -17.16 -39.03
C ALA A 387 -10.52 -17.92 -39.20
N GLN A 388 -10.04 -18.17 -40.43
CA GLN A 388 -8.78 -18.87 -40.67
C GLN A 388 -7.56 -18.04 -40.25
N ALA A 389 -7.69 -16.72 -40.21
CA ALA A 389 -6.65 -15.82 -39.72
C ALA A 389 -6.52 -15.81 -38.18
N ALA A 390 -7.41 -16.48 -37.45
CA ALA A 390 -7.37 -16.55 -35.99
C ALA A 390 -6.09 -17.25 -35.51
N PHE A 391 -5.34 -16.59 -34.63
CA PHE A 391 -4.03 -17.04 -34.17
C PHE A 391 -3.96 -17.22 -32.64
N ALA A 392 -5.01 -16.82 -31.93
CA ALA A 392 -5.06 -16.89 -30.47
C ALA A 392 -6.34 -17.56 -29.98
N HIS A 393 -6.25 -18.13 -28.78
CA HIS A 393 -7.37 -18.77 -28.10
C HIS A 393 -8.60 -17.86 -28.02
N GLY A 394 -9.78 -18.45 -28.25
CA GLY A 394 -11.07 -17.78 -28.10
C GLY A 394 -11.42 -16.77 -29.20
N GLN A 395 -10.51 -16.40 -30.10
CA GLN A 395 -10.78 -15.41 -31.16
C GLN A 395 -11.93 -15.83 -32.08
N THR A 396 -11.92 -17.08 -32.55
CA THR A 396 -12.99 -17.63 -33.41
C THR A 396 -14.34 -17.62 -32.71
N TYR A 397 -14.38 -18.06 -31.45
CA TYR A 397 -15.60 -18.02 -30.63
C TYR A 397 -16.10 -16.58 -30.39
N VAL A 398 -15.19 -15.65 -30.07
CA VAL A 398 -15.55 -14.23 -29.88
C VAL A 398 -16.16 -13.67 -31.16
N ALA A 399 -15.54 -13.91 -32.31
CA ALA A 399 -16.01 -13.42 -33.60
C ALA A 399 -17.42 -13.97 -33.92
N LEU A 400 -17.59 -15.30 -33.85
CA LEU A 400 -18.87 -15.94 -34.17
C LEU A 400 -19.98 -15.52 -33.20
N SER A 401 -19.68 -15.42 -31.91
CA SER A 401 -20.64 -15.02 -30.87
C SER A 401 -21.08 -13.54 -30.92
N ARG A 402 -20.56 -12.74 -31.87
CA ARG A 402 -21.01 -11.36 -32.09
C ARG A 402 -22.32 -11.30 -32.86
N CYS A 403 -22.60 -12.27 -33.74
CA CYS A 403 -23.84 -12.31 -34.50
C CYS A 403 -25.02 -12.75 -33.63
N LYS A 404 -26.21 -12.20 -33.91
CA LYS A 404 -27.47 -12.62 -33.26
C LYS A 404 -28.01 -13.94 -33.83
N SER A 405 -27.87 -14.15 -35.14
CA SER A 405 -28.36 -15.35 -35.83
C SER A 405 -27.32 -15.91 -36.80
N MET A 406 -27.50 -17.18 -37.18
CA MET A 406 -26.64 -17.85 -38.16
C MET A 406 -26.78 -17.21 -39.55
N GLU A 407 -27.96 -16.71 -39.92
CA GLU A 407 -28.25 -16.04 -41.20
C GLU A 407 -27.54 -14.69 -41.34
N GLY A 408 -27.13 -14.08 -40.22
CA GLY A 408 -26.32 -12.86 -40.22
C GLY A 408 -24.83 -13.12 -40.46
N LEU A 409 -24.38 -14.36 -40.31
CA LEU A 409 -22.97 -14.72 -40.38
C LEU A 409 -22.55 -15.07 -41.81
N VAL A 410 -21.46 -14.48 -42.30
CA VAL A 410 -20.77 -14.91 -43.53
C VAL A 410 -19.32 -15.21 -43.21
N LEU A 411 -18.81 -16.33 -43.73
CA LEU A 411 -17.41 -16.70 -43.58
C LEU A 411 -16.64 -16.39 -44.87
N SER A 412 -15.53 -15.66 -44.74
CA SER A 412 -14.62 -15.34 -45.85
C SER A 412 -13.71 -16.51 -46.22
N SER A 413 -13.51 -17.44 -45.28
CA SER A 413 -12.67 -18.63 -45.37
C SER A 413 -13.43 -19.81 -44.74
N PRO A 414 -13.27 -21.05 -45.25
CA PRO A 414 -13.88 -22.21 -44.63
C PRO A 414 -13.25 -22.44 -43.25
N LEU A 415 -14.07 -22.79 -42.27
CA LEU A 415 -13.61 -23.19 -40.96
C LEU A 415 -13.05 -24.61 -41.03
N SER A 416 -11.83 -24.79 -40.52
CA SER A 416 -11.28 -26.09 -40.15
C SER A 416 -11.37 -26.28 -38.64
N THR A 417 -11.23 -27.52 -38.18
CA THR A 417 -11.08 -27.80 -36.73
C THR A 417 -9.87 -27.08 -36.14
N ASP A 418 -8.80 -26.91 -36.92
CA ASP A 418 -7.56 -26.26 -36.46
C ASP A 418 -7.72 -24.74 -36.22
N ALA A 419 -8.73 -24.11 -36.84
CA ALA A 419 -9.05 -22.70 -36.62
C ALA A 419 -9.73 -22.43 -35.27
N VAL A 420 -10.17 -23.49 -34.57
CA VAL A 420 -10.69 -23.41 -33.21
C VAL A 420 -9.53 -23.65 -32.24
N ILE A 421 -8.81 -22.59 -31.91
CA ILE A 421 -7.70 -22.65 -30.96
C ILE A 421 -8.28 -22.66 -29.55
N CYS A 422 -8.19 -23.81 -28.89
CA CYS A 422 -8.59 -24.01 -27.50
C CYS A 422 -7.37 -24.21 -26.58
N ASP A 423 -7.30 -23.44 -25.50
CA ASP A 423 -6.23 -23.56 -24.51
C ASP A 423 -6.59 -24.65 -23.50
N ARG A 424 -5.69 -25.64 -23.34
CA ARG A 424 -5.91 -26.79 -22.45
C ARG A 424 -6.01 -26.38 -20.98
N GLU A 425 -5.28 -25.36 -20.55
CA GLU A 425 -5.34 -24.87 -19.17
C GLU A 425 -6.70 -24.24 -18.88
N VAL A 426 -7.22 -23.46 -19.84
CA VAL A 426 -8.56 -22.85 -19.77
C VAL A 426 -9.65 -23.92 -19.72
N ASN A 427 -9.59 -24.92 -20.61
CA ASN A 427 -10.56 -26.02 -20.62
C ASN A 427 -10.52 -26.83 -19.31
N GLY A 428 -9.32 -27.13 -18.81
CA GLY A 428 -9.15 -27.81 -17.53
C GLY A 428 -9.69 -27.01 -16.35
N PHE A 429 -9.51 -25.68 -16.35
CA PHE A 429 -10.05 -24.80 -15.32
C PHE A 429 -11.58 -24.71 -15.37
N ASN A 430 -12.16 -24.52 -16.57
CA ASN A 430 -13.62 -24.46 -16.74
C ASN A 430 -14.31 -25.76 -16.32
N SER A 431 -13.71 -26.92 -16.64
CA SER A 431 -14.25 -28.22 -16.22
C SER A 431 -14.31 -28.35 -14.71
N ARG A 432 -13.21 -28.01 -14.00
CA ARG A 432 -13.18 -28.00 -12.53
C ARG A 432 -14.22 -27.05 -11.92
N MET A 433 -14.44 -25.90 -12.54
CA MET A 433 -15.46 -24.95 -12.08
C MET A 433 -16.89 -25.48 -12.27
N ALA A 434 -17.16 -26.14 -13.39
CA ALA A 434 -18.48 -26.71 -13.66
C ALA A 434 -18.82 -27.80 -12.63
N ASP A 435 -17.82 -28.58 -12.22
CA ASP A 435 -17.96 -29.63 -11.20
C ASP A 435 -18.07 -29.09 -9.77
N GLN A 436 -17.65 -27.84 -9.51
CA GLN A 436 -17.56 -27.22 -8.18
C GLN A 436 -18.47 -25.99 -8.03
N GLN A 437 -19.67 -26.01 -8.64
CA GLN A 437 -20.64 -24.93 -8.45
C GLN A 437 -21.11 -24.87 -6.99
N PRO A 438 -21.13 -23.68 -6.36
CA PRO A 438 -21.54 -23.56 -4.98
C PRO A 438 -23.05 -23.80 -4.84
N GLU A 439 -23.43 -24.45 -3.75
CA GLU A 439 -24.82 -24.68 -3.38
C GLU A 439 -25.29 -23.67 -2.32
N GLN A 440 -26.59 -23.71 -2.02
CA GLN A 440 -27.19 -22.86 -0.98
C GLN A 440 -26.54 -23.09 0.41
N LYS A 441 -26.15 -24.34 0.72
CA LYS A 441 -25.46 -24.66 1.98
C LYS A 441 -24.08 -24.01 2.09
N ASP A 442 -23.37 -23.90 0.97
CA ASP A 442 -22.06 -23.22 0.94
C ASP A 442 -22.21 -21.74 1.24
N LEU A 443 -23.30 -21.13 0.76
CA LEU A 443 -23.64 -19.75 1.07
C LEU A 443 -23.91 -19.57 2.56
N GLU A 444 -24.81 -20.36 3.14
CA GLU A 444 -25.17 -20.30 4.57
C GLU A 444 -23.93 -20.49 5.47
N GLN A 445 -23.09 -21.48 5.16
CA GLN A 445 -21.85 -21.70 5.90
C GLN A 445 -20.86 -20.54 5.73
N SER A 446 -20.75 -19.97 4.53
CA SER A 446 -19.88 -18.82 4.25
C SER A 446 -20.37 -17.54 4.94
N GLN A 447 -21.68 -17.32 5.02
CA GLN A 447 -22.29 -16.20 5.75
C GLN A 447 -21.98 -16.30 7.24
N LYS A 448 -22.22 -17.48 7.83
CA LYS A 448 -21.91 -17.77 9.22
C LYS A 448 -20.42 -17.57 9.54
N ASN A 449 -19.54 -18.12 8.72
CA ASN A 449 -18.09 -17.95 8.88
C ASN A 449 -17.66 -16.49 8.78
N TYR A 450 -18.28 -15.72 7.87
CA TYR A 450 -17.98 -14.30 7.74
C TYR A 450 -18.41 -13.50 8.97
N GLN A 451 -19.63 -13.71 9.47
CA GLN A 451 -20.13 -13.07 10.68
C GLN A 451 -19.25 -13.41 11.90
N LEU A 452 -18.83 -14.68 12.04
CA LEU A 452 -17.89 -15.10 13.08
C LEU A 452 -16.52 -14.42 12.94
N ALA A 453 -15.98 -14.32 11.73
CA ALA A 453 -14.72 -13.62 11.47
C ALA A 453 -14.77 -12.13 11.84
N LEU A 454 -15.91 -11.46 11.61
CA LEU A 454 -16.11 -10.07 12.03
C LEU A 454 -16.12 -9.93 13.57
N LEU A 455 -16.73 -10.88 14.28
CA LEU A 455 -16.69 -10.92 15.74
C LEU A 455 -15.29 -11.22 16.26
N GLU A 456 -14.58 -12.17 15.66
CA GLU A 456 -13.17 -12.45 15.98
C GLU A 456 -12.31 -11.18 15.80
N GLU A 457 -12.46 -10.47 14.68
CA GLU A 457 -11.75 -9.21 14.44
C GLU A 457 -12.08 -8.17 15.52
N LEU A 458 -13.36 -8.03 15.89
CA LEU A 458 -13.83 -7.06 16.87
C LEU A 458 -13.29 -7.35 18.27
N PHE A 459 -13.35 -8.60 18.73
CA PHE A 459 -12.95 -8.98 20.10
C PHE A 459 -11.47 -9.37 20.22
N ASN A 460 -10.73 -9.52 19.13
CA ASN A 460 -9.29 -9.80 19.16
C ASN A 460 -8.48 -8.55 19.54
N LEU A 461 -7.76 -8.62 20.68
CA LEU A 461 -6.94 -7.54 21.22
C LEU A 461 -5.43 -7.71 20.95
N LYS A 462 -4.99 -8.78 20.28
CA LYS A 462 -3.56 -9.09 20.08
C LYS A 462 -2.80 -8.00 19.33
N THR A 463 -3.43 -7.37 18.33
CA THR A 463 -2.80 -6.27 17.58
C THR A 463 -2.59 -5.04 18.46
N PHE A 464 -3.55 -4.72 19.34
CA PHE A 464 -3.42 -3.65 20.32
C PHE A 464 -2.33 -3.97 21.34
N GLU A 465 -2.37 -5.18 21.91
CA GLU A 465 -1.36 -5.70 22.84
C GLU A 465 0.05 -5.64 22.25
N TYR A 466 0.24 -5.99 20.98
CA TYR A 466 1.53 -5.88 20.32
C TYR A 466 2.02 -4.42 20.29
N GLN A 467 1.19 -3.47 19.86
CA GLN A 467 1.59 -2.05 19.85
C GLN A 467 1.91 -1.56 21.27
N LEU A 468 1.13 -1.99 22.26
CA LEU A 468 1.30 -1.66 23.66
C LEU A 468 2.61 -2.22 24.23
N ARG A 469 2.91 -3.49 23.99
CA ARG A 469 4.17 -4.13 24.42
C ARG A 469 5.38 -3.44 23.80
N GLN A 470 5.31 -3.07 22.51
CA GLN A 470 6.39 -2.32 21.86
C GLN A 470 6.55 -0.93 22.48
N ALA A 471 5.47 -0.22 22.77
CA ALA A 471 5.51 1.08 23.45
C ALA A 471 6.12 0.97 24.86
N VAL A 472 5.68 -0.01 25.66
CA VAL A 472 6.21 -0.30 26.99
C VAL A 472 7.70 -0.67 26.93
N LYS A 473 8.12 -1.48 25.95
CA LYS A 473 9.53 -1.81 25.72
C LYS A 473 10.38 -0.56 25.46
N ILE A 474 9.92 0.31 24.55
CA ILE A 474 10.61 1.57 24.24
C ILE A 474 10.73 2.43 25.51
N LEU A 475 9.67 2.51 26.33
CA LEU A 475 9.70 3.27 27.57
C LEU A 475 10.68 2.70 28.60
N HIS A 476 10.75 1.37 28.76
CA HIS A 476 11.71 0.74 29.66
C HIS A 476 13.16 0.92 29.20
N GLU A 477 13.45 0.71 27.91
CA GLU A 477 14.79 0.90 27.34
C GLU A 477 15.26 2.35 27.43
N ASN A 478 14.32 3.31 27.47
CA ASN A 478 14.59 4.74 27.53
C ASN A 478 14.10 5.40 28.83
N ALA A 479 13.96 4.63 29.92
CA ALA A 479 13.39 5.12 31.19
C ALA A 479 14.17 6.30 31.79
N GLY A 480 15.42 6.49 31.37
CA GLY A 480 16.23 7.64 31.78
C GLY A 480 16.02 8.93 31.00
N VAL A 481 15.31 8.90 29.87
CA VAL A 481 15.19 10.03 28.92
C VAL A 481 13.73 10.40 28.63
N VAL A 482 12.78 9.54 29.02
CA VAL A 482 11.35 9.80 28.87
C VAL A 482 10.75 10.14 30.24
N LEU A 483 10.13 11.32 30.34
CA LEU A 483 9.44 11.79 31.55
C LEU A 483 7.93 11.86 31.33
N GLY A 484 7.15 11.74 32.40
CA GLY A 484 5.68 11.88 32.41
C GLY A 484 4.95 10.66 32.99
N THR A 485 3.62 10.68 32.97
CA THR A 485 2.74 9.62 33.53
C THR A 485 2.54 8.43 32.58
N MET A 486 3.01 8.55 31.33
CA MET A 486 2.84 7.55 30.28
C MET A 486 3.36 6.14 30.66
N PRO A 487 4.52 5.96 31.33
CA PRO A 487 5.00 4.64 31.71
C PRO A 487 4.07 3.90 32.69
N GLU A 488 3.55 4.61 33.69
CA GLU A 488 2.64 4.03 34.68
C GLU A 488 1.29 3.69 34.04
N GLN A 489 0.75 4.61 33.23
CA GLN A 489 -0.52 4.41 32.53
C GLN A 489 -0.44 3.25 31.52
N LEU A 490 0.58 3.20 30.66
CA LEU A 490 0.76 2.08 29.72
C LEU A 490 1.07 0.77 30.43
N GLY A 491 1.81 0.81 31.55
CA GLY A 491 2.04 -0.36 32.40
C GLY A 491 0.74 -0.94 32.95
N SER A 492 -0.15 -0.08 33.47
CA SER A 492 -1.48 -0.47 33.95
C SER A 492 -2.34 -1.09 32.84
N ILE A 493 -2.45 -0.40 31.69
CA ILE A 493 -3.18 -0.89 30.52
C ILE A 493 -2.59 -2.24 30.04
N SER A 494 -1.26 -2.40 30.06
CA SER A 494 -0.60 -3.63 29.64
C SER A 494 -0.96 -4.82 30.52
N ARG A 495 -0.99 -4.60 31.84
CA ARG A 495 -1.41 -5.60 32.81
C ARG A 495 -2.87 -5.99 32.60
N GLN A 496 -3.77 -5.01 32.56
CA GLN A 496 -5.20 -5.25 32.31
C GLN A 496 -5.46 -5.96 30.97
N CYS A 497 -4.76 -5.56 29.91
CA CYS A 497 -4.90 -6.17 28.59
C CYS A 497 -4.49 -7.65 28.61
N THR A 498 -3.33 -7.96 29.20
CA THR A 498 -2.74 -9.30 29.20
C THR A 498 -3.44 -10.25 30.18
N GLU A 499 -3.70 -9.79 31.41
CA GLU A 499 -4.18 -10.64 32.51
C GLU A 499 -5.71 -10.75 32.55
N GLU A 500 -6.43 -9.75 32.04
CA GLU A 500 -7.90 -9.71 32.12
C GLU A 500 -8.57 -9.80 30.75
N MET A 501 -8.30 -8.82 29.87
CA MET A 501 -9.12 -8.62 28.67
C MET A 501 -8.87 -9.68 27.58
N ILE A 502 -7.64 -10.15 27.41
CA ILE A 502 -7.30 -11.22 26.46
C ILE A 502 -7.89 -12.56 26.90
N PRO A 503 -7.71 -13.04 28.16
CA PRO A 503 -8.36 -14.25 28.64
C PRO A 503 -9.89 -14.18 28.56
N LEU A 504 -10.48 -13.03 28.91
CA LEU A 504 -11.91 -12.79 28.79
C LEU A 504 -12.38 -12.91 27.34
N SER A 505 -11.67 -12.31 26.39
CA SER A 505 -11.97 -12.39 24.96
C SER A 505 -11.89 -13.84 24.47
N ALA A 506 -10.86 -14.58 24.85
CA ALA A 506 -10.71 -15.99 24.48
C ALA A 506 -11.83 -16.88 25.06
N LYS A 507 -12.29 -16.61 26.29
CA LYS A 507 -13.44 -17.31 26.89
C LYS A 507 -14.75 -16.95 26.18
N PHE A 508 -14.95 -15.67 25.88
CA PHE A 508 -16.11 -15.19 25.14
C PHE A 508 -16.18 -15.82 23.74
N MET A 509 -15.08 -15.82 22.98
CA MET A 509 -15.07 -16.39 21.63
C MET A 509 -15.33 -17.91 21.64
N ARG A 510 -14.82 -18.65 22.63
CA ARG A 510 -15.19 -20.07 22.81
C ARG A 510 -16.70 -20.25 22.98
N GLN A 511 -17.34 -19.40 23.78
CA GLN A 511 -18.80 -19.42 23.94
C GLN A 511 -19.54 -19.05 22.65
N VAL A 512 -19.05 -18.05 21.91
CA VAL A 512 -19.60 -17.66 20.60
C VAL A 512 -19.57 -18.84 19.63
N HIS A 513 -18.44 -19.55 19.52
CA HIS A 513 -18.35 -20.72 18.65
C HIS A 513 -19.26 -21.86 19.08
N GLN A 514 -19.44 -22.09 20.39
CA GLN A 514 -20.35 -23.11 20.91
C GLN A 514 -21.82 -22.80 20.58
N LEU A 515 -22.25 -21.56 20.81
CA LEU A 515 -23.62 -21.12 20.50
C LEU A 515 -23.87 -21.09 18.99
N ALA A 516 -22.87 -20.66 18.22
CA ALA A 516 -22.95 -20.69 16.76
C ALA A 516 -23.02 -22.13 16.25
N ALA A 517 -22.36 -23.11 16.86
CA ALA A 517 -22.42 -24.51 16.40
C ALA A 517 -23.82 -25.14 16.52
N GLN A 518 -24.69 -24.62 17.39
CA GLN A 518 -25.97 -25.23 17.76
C GLN A 518 -27.20 -24.63 17.05
N GLY A 519 -27.03 -23.61 16.22
CA GLY A 519 -28.15 -22.93 15.55
C GLY A 519 -27.80 -22.32 14.19
N ASP A 520 -28.70 -21.46 13.72
CA ASP A 520 -28.61 -20.70 12.47
C ASP A 520 -27.39 -19.74 12.48
N ASP A 521 -27.31 -18.84 11.50
CA ASP A 521 -26.25 -17.85 11.44
C ASP A 521 -26.28 -16.89 12.67
N VAL A 522 -25.27 -16.04 12.80
CA VAL A 522 -25.12 -15.13 13.93
C VAL A 522 -26.25 -14.10 14.00
N GLU A 523 -26.76 -13.63 12.86
CA GLU A 523 -27.80 -12.59 12.81
C GLU A 523 -29.16 -13.11 13.30
N HIS A 524 -29.50 -14.35 12.97
CA HIS A 524 -30.79 -14.94 13.30
C HIS A 524 -30.80 -15.68 14.64
N ASN A 525 -29.63 -16.00 15.21
CA ASN A 525 -29.52 -16.63 16.52
C ASN A 525 -29.73 -15.63 17.67
N GLN A 526 -30.95 -15.62 18.24
CA GLN A 526 -31.34 -14.69 19.31
C GLN A 526 -30.47 -14.81 20.57
N GLU A 527 -30.12 -16.03 20.99
CA GLU A 527 -29.29 -16.25 22.19
C GLU A 527 -27.89 -15.66 21.99
N LEU A 528 -27.31 -15.90 20.82
CA LEU A 528 -26.00 -15.37 20.46
C LEU A 528 -26.02 -13.84 20.33
N GLN A 529 -27.07 -13.27 19.74
CA GLN A 529 -27.26 -11.82 19.66
C GLN A 529 -27.31 -11.17 21.05
N GLU A 530 -28.11 -11.70 21.98
CA GLU A 530 -28.16 -11.21 23.36
C GLU A 530 -26.79 -11.30 24.06
N ARG A 531 -26.04 -12.37 23.78
CA ARG A 531 -24.70 -12.54 24.32
C ARG A 531 -23.69 -11.53 23.76
N ILE A 532 -23.78 -11.21 22.46
CA ILE A 532 -22.98 -10.17 21.78
C ILE A 532 -23.31 -8.78 22.33
N LYS A 533 -24.59 -8.46 22.53
CA LYS A 533 -25.02 -7.16 23.10
C LYS A 533 -24.38 -6.93 24.47
N LYS A 534 -24.55 -7.90 25.39
CA LYS A 534 -23.97 -7.85 26.74
C LYS A 534 -22.44 -7.72 26.73
N ALA A 535 -21.76 -8.47 25.87
CA ALA A 535 -20.31 -8.39 25.73
C ALA A 535 -19.89 -7.02 25.19
N SER A 536 -20.54 -6.52 24.14
CA SER A 536 -20.22 -5.24 23.52
C SER A 536 -20.41 -4.08 24.49
N SER A 537 -21.49 -4.04 25.27
CA SER A 537 -21.69 -3.04 26.31
C SER A 537 -20.62 -3.10 27.41
N TYR A 538 -20.21 -4.30 27.85
CA TYR A 538 -19.13 -4.45 28.83
C TYR A 538 -17.79 -3.91 28.30
N TYR A 539 -17.38 -4.36 27.11
CA TYR A 539 -16.12 -3.94 26.49
C TYR A 539 -16.11 -2.43 26.19
N PHE A 540 -17.21 -1.89 25.65
CA PHE A 540 -17.35 -0.47 25.35
C PHE A 540 -17.18 0.39 26.61
N ASN A 541 -18.00 0.14 27.65
CA ASN A 541 -17.97 0.97 28.87
C ASN A 541 -16.62 0.89 29.58
N LYS A 542 -16.07 -0.32 29.73
CA LYS A 542 -14.80 -0.54 30.43
C LYS A 542 -13.62 0.09 29.70
N LEU A 543 -13.46 -0.20 28.40
CA LEU A 543 -12.29 0.27 27.65
C LEU A 543 -12.36 1.75 27.31
N LYS A 544 -13.56 2.32 27.19
CA LYS A 544 -13.75 3.76 27.05
C LYS A 544 -13.25 4.49 28.31
N ALA A 545 -13.71 4.09 29.48
CA ALA A 545 -13.33 4.73 30.75
C ALA A 545 -11.86 4.47 31.10
N GLU A 546 -11.40 3.22 31.03
CA GLU A 546 -10.08 2.86 31.56
C GLU A 546 -8.93 3.05 30.57
N TRP A 547 -9.16 2.86 29.26
CA TRP A 547 -8.08 2.90 28.27
C TRP A 547 -8.11 4.16 27.41
N GLN A 548 -9.28 4.55 26.89
CA GLN A 548 -9.36 5.72 26.01
C GLN A 548 -9.04 7.02 26.77
N GLU A 549 -9.62 7.20 27.97
CA GLU A 549 -9.32 8.37 28.80
C GLU A 549 -7.87 8.37 29.28
N ALA A 550 -7.34 7.21 29.68
CA ALA A 550 -5.93 7.09 30.07
C ALA A 550 -4.96 7.41 28.92
N LEU A 551 -5.21 6.91 27.70
CA LEU A 551 -4.39 7.22 26.52
C LEU A 551 -4.51 8.69 26.07
N GLN A 552 -5.63 9.36 26.37
CA GLN A 552 -5.82 10.79 26.09
C GLN A 552 -5.19 11.69 27.15
N ALA A 553 -5.19 11.24 28.42
CA ALA A 553 -4.57 11.94 29.54
C ALA A 553 -3.05 11.74 29.58
N ALA A 554 -2.53 10.71 28.93
CA ALA A 554 -1.11 10.39 28.97
C ALA A 554 -0.25 11.40 28.21
N SER A 555 0.69 12.02 28.94
CA SER A 555 1.70 12.92 28.41
C SER A 555 3.09 12.34 28.59
N PHE A 556 3.98 12.58 27.62
CA PHE A 556 5.39 12.27 27.77
C PHE A 556 6.28 13.34 27.13
N GLU A 557 7.44 13.58 27.73
CA GLU A 557 8.48 14.47 27.22
C GLU A 557 9.78 13.69 27.01
N THR A 558 10.48 13.95 25.90
CA THR A 558 11.80 13.38 25.63
C THR A 558 12.57 14.23 24.62
N ASP A 559 13.89 14.31 24.82
CA ASP A 559 14.82 14.99 23.90
C ASP A 559 15.26 14.09 22.74
N ASN A 560 14.98 12.78 22.82
CA ASN A 560 15.33 11.85 21.75
C ASN A 560 14.24 11.84 20.68
N HIS A 561 14.52 12.52 19.56
CA HIS A 561 13.59 12.64 18.44
C HIS A 561 13.18 11.29 17.85
N ALA A 562 14.07 10.30 17.82
CA ALA A 562 13.76 8.96 17.30
C ALA A 562 12.77 8.23 18.22
N VAL A 563 13.01 8.27 19.54
CA VAL A 563 12.12 7.69 20.56
C VAL A 563 10.76 8.37 20.54
N LYS A 564 10.74 9.72 20.48
CA LYS A 564 9.50 10.50 20.38
C LYS A 564 8.66 10.06 19.18
N LYS A 565 9.29 9.96 18.00
CA LYS A 565 8.63 9.57 16.76
C LYS A 565 8.09 8.15 16.80
N ASP A 566 8.87 7.18 17.29
CA ASP A 566 8.40 5.78 17.33
C ASP A 566 7.29 5.60 18.37
N LEU A 567 7.42 6.21 19.55
CA LEU A 567 6.38 6.15 20.60
C LEU A 567 5.08 6.81 20.14
N GLN A 568 5.13 8.01 19.51
CA GLN A 568 3.95 8.65 18.91
C GLN A 568 3.30 7.77 17.84
N SER A 569 4.09 7.13 16.98
CA SER A 569 3.59 6.21 15.96
C SER A 569 2.87 5.01 16.57
N ARG A 570 3.39 4.42 17.66
CA ARG A 570 2.73 3.33 18.39
C ARG A 570 1.44 3.80 19.06
N LEU A 571 1.47 4.94 19.75
CA LEU A 571 0.30 5.55 20.40
C LEU A 571 -0.82 5.86 19.41
N GLN A 572 -0.47 6.44 18.27
CA GLN A 572 -1.43 6.70 17.19
C GLN A 572 -2.09 5.40 16.73
N LYS A 573 -1.32 4.34 16.48
CA LYS A 573 -1.89 3.04 16.07
C LYS A 573 -2.80 2.43 17.14
N MET A 574 -2.42 2.53 18.42
CA MET A 574 -3.28 2.06 19.52
C MET A 574 -4.60 2.82 19.56
N ASN A 575 -4.56 4.15 19.43
CA ASN A 575 -5.74 4.99 19.38
C ASN A 575 -6.61 4.70 18.15
N GLU A 576 -6.01 4.48 16.97
CA GLU A 576 -6.75 4.04 15.77
C GLU A 576 -7.48 2.72 16.01
N ILE A 577 -6.79 1.71 16.55
CA ILE A 577 -7.38 0.39 16.84
C ILE A 577 -8.53 0.52 17.86
N LEU A 578 -8.30 1.24 18.96
CA LEU A 578 -9.28 1.39 20.02
C LEU A 578 -10.51 2.18 19.54
N HIS A 579 -10.29 3.25 18.77
CA HIS A 579 -11.37 4.06 18.20
C HIS A 579 -12.30 3.22 17.29
N VAL A 580 -11.73 2.41 16.40
CA VAL A 580 -12.52 1.50 15.55
C VAL A 580 -13.29 0.50 16.38
N LYS A 581 -12.64 -0.17 17.34
CA LYS A 581 -13.29 -1.17 18.18
C LYS A 581 -14.41 -0.58 19.04
N LEU A 582 -14.21 0.59 19.64
CA LEU A 582 -15.23 1.28 20.42
C LEU A 582 -16.45 1.63 19.56
N ALA A 583 -16.25 2.18 18.36
CA ALA A 583 -17.36 2.49 17.45
C ALA A 583 -18.14 1.22 17.05
N CYS A 584 -17.45 0.12 16.79
CA CYS A 584 -18.08 -1.15 16.43
C CYS A 584 -18.80 -1.80 17.63
N TRP A 585 -18.23 -1.77 18.84
CA TRP A 585 -18.91 -2.25 20.05
C TRP A 585 -20.14 -1.41 20.37
N ASP A 586 -20.07 -0.09 20.18
CA ASP A 586 -21.21 0.80 20.40
C ASP A 586 -22.40 0.43 19.50
N LEU A 587 -22.15 0.16 18.22
CA LEU A 587 -23.17 -0.37 17.32
C LEU A 587 -23.71 -1.73 17.79
N CYS A 588 -22.80 -2.65 18.15
CA CYS A 588 -23.15 -4.03 18.51
C CYS A 588 -23.89 -4.16 19.85
N GLN A 589 -24.06 -3.07 20.61
CA GLN A 589 -24.99 -3.04 21.76
C GLN A 589 -26.44 -3.32 21.34
N ASN A 590 -26.77 -3.08 20.06
CA ASN A 590 -28.07 -3.40 19.47
C ASN A 590 -28.08 -4.74 18.72
N GLY A 591 -26.97 -5.50 18.76
CA GLY A 591 -26.77 -6.72 18.01
C GLY A 591 -25.86 -6.54 16.79
N LEU A 592 -25.34 -7.65 16.26
CA LEU A 592 -24.54 -7.65 15.04
C LEU A 592 -25.49 -7.73 13.83
N VAL A 593 -25.43 -6.73 12.95
CA VAL A 593 -26.01 -6.75 11.61
C VAL A 593 -24.94 -6.28 10.63
N VAL A 594 -24.51 -7.15 9.72
CA VAL A 594 -23.37 -6.94 8.82
C VAL A 594 -23.54 -5.68 7.97
N GLU A 595 -24.75 -5.46 7.43
CA GLU A 595 -25.09 -4.29 6.62
C GLU A 595 -24.78 -2.96 7.35
N LYS A 596 -25.05 -2.89 8.66
CA LYS A 596 -24.79 -1.70 9.48
C LYS A 596 -23.35 -1.67 10.00
N PHE A 597 -22.75 -2.84 10.21
CA PHE A 597 -21.41 -2.98 10.78
C PHE A 597 -20.30 -2.46 9.86
N LEU A 598 -20.32 -2.82 8.57
CA LEU A 598 -19.24 -2.48 7.65
C LEU A 598 -19.09 -0.95 7.43
N PRO A 599 -20.17 -0.17 7.20
CA PRO A 599 -20.08 1.27 7.07
C PRO A 599 -19.52 1.95 8.32
N VAL A 600 -19.95 1.51 9.52
CA VAL A 600 -19.46 2.06 10.80
C VAL A 600 -17.97 1.76 11.00
N ARG A 601 -17.54 0.51 10.77
CA ARG A 601 -16.13 0.12 10.85
C ARG A 601 -15.27 0.97 9.93
N ALA A 602 -15.67 1.10 8.67
CA ALA A 602 -14.90 1.85 7.68
C ALA A 602 -14.88 3.36 7.98
N LYS A 603 -16.00 3.94 8.43
CA LYS A 603 -16.05 5.34 8.86
C LYS A 603 -15.13 5.58 10.06
N ALA A 604 -15.18 4.73 11.07
CA ALA A 604 -14.35 4.85 12.26
C ALA A 604 -12.84 4.73 11.96
N LEU A 605 -12.47 3.92 10.97
CA LEU A 605 -11.09 3.80 10.49
C LEU A 605 -10.59 5.10 9.86
N LEU A 606 -11.46 5.81 9.15
CA LEU A 606 -11.15 7.06 8.44
C LEU A 606 -11.25 8.32 9.31
N THR A 607 -12.05 8.28 10.37
CA THR A 607 -12.20 9.41 11.31
C THR A 607 -11.32 9.27 12.54
N ALA A 608 -10.51 8.21 12.63
CA ALA A 608 -9.66 7.97 13.79
C ALA A 608 -8.82 9.23 14.09
N PRO A 609 -8.85 9.73 15.34
CA PRO A 609 -8.24 10.99 15.70
C PRO A 609 -6.73 10.91 15.48
N GLN A 610 -6.22 11.83 14.66
CA GLN A 610 -4.78 12.06 14.59
C GLN A 610 -4.37 12.78 15.88
N GLN A 611 -3.29 12.32 16.52
CA GLN A 611 -2.64 13.14 17.54
C GLN A 611 -2.21 14.45 16.86
N LYS A 612 -2.99 15.53 17.07
CA LYS A 612 -2.52 16.87 16.78
C LYS A 612 -1.26 17.05 17.62
N ALA A 613 -0.18 17.57 17.00
CA ALA A 613 0.94 18.10 17.76
C ALA A 613 0.36 18.98 18.86
N GLU A 614 0.64 18.67 20.12
CA GLU A 614 0.05 19.39 21.23
C GLU A 614 0.28 20.89 21.02
N PRO A 615 -0.77 21.73 21.13
CA PRO A 615 -0.50 23.14 21.39
C PRO A 615 0.27 23.18 22.71
N SER A 616 1.37 23.92 22.74
CA SER A 616 2.35 24.07 23.84
C SER A 616 1.79 24.61 25.17
N LYS A 617 0.48 24.49 25.42
CA LYS A 617 -0.26 25.12 26.52
C LYS A 617 -0.99 24.17 27.45
N ARG A 618 -0.91 22.85 27.27
CA ARG A 618 -1.34 21.94 28.35
C ARG A 618 -0.26 21.95 29.41
N GLU A 619 -0.63 22.24 30.65
CA GLU A 619 0.26 22.09 31.79
C GLU A 619 0.69 20.62 31.86
N SER A 620 1.84 20.29 31.26
CA SER A 620 2.42 18.97 31.38
C SER A 620 2.68 18.67 32.84
N ASN A 621 2.25 17.48 33.30
CA ASN A 621 2.63 16.90 34.59
C ASN A 621 4.13 16.59 34.55
N VAL A 622 4.95 17.63 34.68
CA VAL A 622 6.40 17.52 34.82
C VAL A 622 6.64 16.81 36.17
N PRO A 623 7.41 15.71 36.20
CA PRO A 623 7.74 15.02 37.45
C PRO A 623 8.84 15.80 38.19
N SER A 624 8.51 17.00 38.66
CA SER A 624 9.37 17.81 39.51
C SER A 624 8.55 18.60 40.52
N GLN A 625 9.13 18.86 41.70
CA GLN A 625 8.54 19.71 42.73
C GLN A 625 8.33 21.16 42.26
N HIS A 626 9.05 21.60 41.22
CA HIS A 626 8.97 22.96 40.67
C HIS A 626 8.80 22.98 39.13
N PRO A 627 7.60 22.67 38.60
CA PRO A 627 7.34 22.59 37.15
C PRO A 627 7.61 23.88 36.36
N ALA A 628 7.40 25.04 36.99
CA ALA A 628 7.61 26.34 36.35
C ALA A 628 9.11 26.65 36.15
N LEU A 629 9.97 26.29 37.12
CA LEU A 629 11.42 26.39 36.97
C LEU A 629 11.95 25.42 35.90
N PHE A 630 11.38 24.21 35.84
CA PHE A 630 11.77 23.21 34.86
C PHE A 630 11.58 23.72 33.44
N ARG A 631 10.43 24.34 33.15
CA ARG A 631 10.16 24.94 31.83
C ARG A 631 11.13 26.08 31.49
N LYS A 632 11.43 26.97 32.46
CA LYS A 632 12.43 28.05 32.27
C LYS A 632 13.80 27.47 31.93
N LEU A 633 14.26 26.44 32.63
CA LEU A 633 15.55 25.79 32.37
C LEU A 633 15.56 25.00 31.05
N GLN A 634 14.48 24.32 30.71
CA GLN A 634 14.34 23.58 29.45
C GLN A 634 14.32 24.53 28.24
N GLN A 635 13.59 25.65 28.33
CA GLN A 635 13.57 26.68 27.30
C GLN A 635 14.97 27.27 27.08
N TRP A 636 15.61 27.72 28.17
CA TRP A 636 16.98 28.25 28.12
C TRP A 636 17.97 27.26 27.50
N ARG A 637 17.89 25.98 27.88
CA ARG A 637 18.73 24.92 27.31
C ARG A 637 18.50 24.76 25.80
N ASN A 638 17.24 24.77 25.36
CA ASN A 638 16.89 24.58 23.96
C ASN A 638 17.31 25.78 23.08
N GLU A 639 17.16 27.00 23.59
CA GLU A 639 17.63 28.22 22.92
C GLU A 639 19.15 28.21 22.77
N LEU A 640 19.88 27.89 23.84
CA LEU A 640 21.34 27.80 23.82
C LEU A 640 21.87 26.66 22.93
N ALA A 641 21.11 25.55 22.84
CA ALA A 641 21.41 24.43 21.95
C ALA A 641 21.27 24.83 20.47
N ALA A 642 20.19 25.58 20.15
CA ALA A 642 19.93 26.08 18.82
C ALA A 642 20.96 27.14 18.39
N GLU A 643 21.35 28.06 19.28
CA GLU A 643 22.39 29.06 19.01
C GLU A 643 23.76 28.43 18.69
N ARG A 644 24.04 27.27 19.28
CA ARG A 644 25.33 26.59 19.16
C ARG A 644 25.33 25.42 18.16
N ASP A 645 24.20 25.15 17.52
CA ASP A 645 23.98 24.02 16.61
C ASP A 645 24.45 22.67 17.21
N ILE A 646 24.13 22.44 18.49
CA ILE A 646 24.46 21.19 19.20
C ILE A 646 23.20 20.55 19.82
N PRO A 647 23.16 19.22 20.00
CA PRO A 647 22.03 18.58 20.67
C PRO A 647 21.85 19.05 22.12
N ALA A 648 20.60 19.31 22.54
CA ALA A 648 20.27 19.89 23.85
C ALA A 648 20.82 19.10 25.06
N TYR A 649 20.90 17.76 24.95
CA TYR A 649 21.46 16.91 25.99
C TYR A 649 22.96 17.13 26.23
N MET A 650 23.70 17.74 25.29
CA MET A 650 25.11 18.10 25.47
C MET A 650 25.30 19.33 26.37
N ILE A 651 24.25 20.14 26.56
CA ILE A 651 24.24 21.26 27.51
C ILE A 651 23.83 20.76 28.89
N LEU A 652 22.61 20.23 28.99
CA LEU A 652 22.08 19.59 30.19
C LEU A 652 21.19 18.41 29.80
N THR A 653 21.41 17.27 30.44
CA THR A 653 20.51 16.12 30.30
C THR A 653 19.17 16.41 30.97
N GLN A 654 18.09 15.80 30.49
CA GLN A 654 16.77 15.94 31.10
C GLN A 654 16.75 15.53 32.60
N LYS A 655 17.55 14.52 32.99
CA LYS A 655 17.73 14.14 34.41
C LYS A 655 18.39 15.24 35.24
N ALA A 656 19.38 15.93 34.67
CA ALA A 656 20.02 17.05 35.36
C ALA A 656 19.04 18.22 35.55
N LEU A 657 18.16 18.48 34.58
CA LEU A 657 17.09 19.48 34.73
C LEU A 657 16.16 19.13 35.91
N VAL A 658 15.68 17.88 35.98
CA VAL A 658 14.83 17.41 37.10
C VAL A 658 15.58 17.54 38.43
N GLY A 659 16.85 17.10 38.48
CA GLY A 659 17.65 17.21 39.70
C GLY A 659 17.87 18.66 40.15
N ILE A 660 18.09 19.61 39.23
CA ILE A 660 18.20 21.04 39.57
C ILE A 660 16.88 21.54 40.15
N THR A 661 15.76 21.16 39.55
CA THR A 661 14.45 21.63 39.99
C THR A 661 13.96 21.01 41.27
N ASP A 662 14.42 19.80 41.61
CA ASP A 662 14.07 19.15 42.87
C ASP A 662 15.01 19.56 44.03
N ASP A 663 16.31 19.74 43.77
CA ASP A 663 17.31 20.04 44.80
C ASP A 663 17.49 21.56 45.06
N LEU A 664 17.01 22.43 44.16
CA LEU A 664 17.16 23.90 44.20
C LEU A 664 18.55 24.40 44.68
N PRO A 665 19.63 24.08 43.95
CA PRO A 665 20.98 24.40 44.39
C PRO A 665 21.22 25.92 44.46
N GLY A 666 21.64 26.40 45.64
CA GLY A 666 21.90 27.82 45.89
C GLY A 666 23.30 28.31 45.54
N ASN A 667 24.25 27.44 45.21
CA ASN A 667 25.62 27.81 44.84
C ASN A 667 26.29 26.75 43.93
N SER A 668 27.48 27.05 43.42
CA SER A 668 28.24 26.18 42.53
C SER A 668 28.55 24.80 43.14
N THR A 669 28.81 24.74 44.45
CA THR A 669 29.10 23.50 45.19
C THR A 669 27.86 22.61 45.30
N ALA A 670 26.69 23.20 45.55
CA ALA A 670 25.42 22.48 45.57
C ALA A 670 25.04 21.99 44.15
N LEU A 671 25.30 22.79 43.12
CA LEU A 671 25.04 22.43 41.73
C LEU A 671 25.87 21.22 41.27
N LEU A 672 27.11 21.07 41.77
CA LEU A 672 27.95 19.89 41.51
C LEU A 672 27.46 18.60 42.17
N LYS A 673 26.61 18.68 43.20
CA LYS A 673 26.04 17.49 43.87
C LYS A 673 24.85 16.91 43.11
N VAL A 674 24.25 17.68 42.19
CA VAL A 674 23.13 17.23 41.36
C VAL A 674 23.61 16.17 40.37
N LYS A 675 22.94 15.01 40.36
CA LYS A 675 23.28 13.91 39.46
C LYS A 675 23.17 14.34 37.99
N GLY A 676 24.27 14.19 37.24
CA GLY A 676 24.35 14.53 35.82
C GLY A 676 24.96 15.91 35.53
N ILE A 677 25.44 16.63 36.56
CA ILE A 677 26.17 17.89 36.40
C ILE A 677 27.65 17.69 36.73
N GLY A 678 28.53 18.00 35.77
CA GLY A 678 29.98 17.91 35.94
C GLY A 678 30.66 19.27 36.11
N LYS A 679 31.93 19.27 36.54
CA LYS A 679 32.76 20.49 36.71
C LYS A 679 32.78 21.39 35.47
N LYS A 680 32.83 20.80 34.27
CA LYS A 680 32.81 21.53 33.00
C LYS A 680 31.47 22.26 32.78
N THR A 681 30.36 21.60 33.07
CA THR A 681 29.00 22.17 32.97
C THR A 681 28.81 23.33 33.94
N VAL A 682 29.27 23.20 35.19
CA VAL A 682 29.20 24.29 36.19
C VAL A 682 30.08 25.47 35.77
N LYS A 683 31.27 25.23 35.24
CA LYS A 683 32.16 26.29 34.75
C LYS A 683 31.58 27.04 33.55
N GLN A 684 30.93 26.33 32.62
CA GLN A 684 30.40 26.93 31.40
C GLN A 684 29.02 27.56 31.58
N TYR A 685 28.17 26.97 32.41
CA TYR A 685 26.75 27.30 32.48
C TYR A 685 26.22 27.54 33.92
N GLY A 686 27.05 27.33 34.95
CA GLY A 686 26.60 27.38 36.35
C GLY A 686 26.05 28.73 36.78
N SER A 687 26.65 29.84 36.34
CA SER A 687 26.13 31.20 36.63
C SER A 687 24.76 31.46 36.01
N ALA A 688 24.55 31.02 34.76
CA ALA A 688 23.27 31.14 34.07
C ALA A 688 22.17 30.29 34.74
N ILE A 689 22.50 29.06 35.12
CA ILE A 689 21.58 28.16 35.85
C ILE A 689 21.22 28.75 37.21
N LEU A 690 22.20 29.20 38.01
CA LEU A 690 21.97 29.80 39.32
C LEU A 690 21.16 31.10 39.23
N LYS A 691 21.34 31.90 38.17
CA LYS A 691 20.51 33.07 37.91
C LYS A 691 19.05 32.70 37.66
N LEU A 692 18.78 31.67 36.85
CA LEU A 692 17.42 31.20 36.58
C LEU A 692 16.73 30.67 37.85
N ILE A 693 17.48 30.00 38.73
CA ILE A 693 16.99 29.55 40.05
C ILE A 693 16.70 30.76 40.96
N ALA A 694 17.60 31.75 41.00
CA ALA A 694 17.44 32.96 41.81
C ALA A 694 16.22 33.79 41.37
N ASP A 695 16.03 33.97 40.06
CA ASP A 695 14.88 34.69 39.52
C ASP A 695 13.57 33.94 39.82
N TYR A 696 13.56 32.61 39.71
CA TYR A 696 12.40 31.80 40.10
C TYR A 696 12.11 31.85 41.61
N ALA A 697 13.13 31.78 42.46
CA ALA A 697 12.99 31.86 43.92
C ALA A 697 12.42 33.22 44.35
N ARG A 698 12.84 34.31 43.68
CA ARG A 698 12.29 35.66 43.87
C ARG A 698 10.83 35.75 43.43
N ASP A 699 10.52 35.28 42.22
CA ASP A 699 9.16 35.30 41.66
C ASP A 699 8.17 34.47 42.50
N SER A 700 8.66 33.39 43.13
CA SER A 700 7.85 32.43 43.90
C SER A 700 7.88 32.66 45.42
N GLN A 701 8.49 33.76 45.90
CA GLN A 701 8.65 34.09 47.33
C GLN A 701 9.31 32.99 48.19
N LEU A 702 10.23 32.21 47.61
CA LEU A 702 10.95 31.15 48.32
C LEU A 702 12.11 31.76 49.13
N LYS A 703 12.25 31.37 50.41
CA LYS A 703 13.36 31.81 51.29
C LYS A 703 14.65 31.05 51.00
N ILE A 704 15.20 31.19 49.80
CA ILE A 704 16.44 30.54 49.39
C ILE A 704 17.43 31.61 48.95
N GLU A 705 18.59 31.69 49.61
CA GLU A 705 19.69 32.55 49.17
C GLU A 705 20.47 31.85 48.05
N VAL A 706 20.44 32.43 46.86
CA VAL A 706 21.13 31.90 45.68
C VAL A 706 22.28 32.82 45.28
N GLN A 707 23.49 32.29 45.28
CA GLN A 707 24.70 32.97 44.83
C GLN A 707 24.80 32.87 43.31
N THR A 708 24.53 33.97 42.60
CA THR A 708 24.52 33.99 41.12
C THR A 708 25.90 34.14 40.49
N GLN A 709 26.92 34.48 41.28
CA GLN A 709 28.30 34.62 40.83
C GLN A 709 29.11 33.39 41.23
N LEU A 710 29.87 32.83 40.29
CA LEU A 710 30.78 31.73 40.56
C LEU A 710 31.99 32.27 41.34
N GLU A 711 32.35 31.64 42.47
CA GLU A 711 33.57 31.97 43.18
C GLU A 711 34.79 31.76 42.25
N PRO A 712 35.76 32.70 42.21
CA PRO A 712 36.94 32.56 41.37
C PRO A 712 37.79 31.37 41.85
N GLU A 713 38.01 30.39 40.98
CA GLU A 713 39.02 29.35 41.20
C GLU A 713 40.40 30.03 41.29
N THR A 714 41.05 29.96 42.45
CA THR A 714 42.47 30.28 42.61
C THR A 714 43.31 29.21 41.95
N THR A 715 43.48 29.28 40.63
CA THR A 715 44.46 28.44 39.94
C THR A 715 45.82 29.14 39.94
N LYS A 716 46.76 28.63 40.76
CA LYS A 716 48.20 28.87 40.55
C LYS A 716 48.56 28.49 39.10
N PRO A 717 49.47 29.21 38.42
CA PRO A 717 49.94 28.79 37.10
C PRO A 717 50.56 27.39 37.23
N LYS A 718 49.96 26.40 36.57
CA LYS A 718 50.47 25.03 36.55
C LYS A 718 51.65 24.97 35.60
N GLN A 719 52.83 24.67 36.13
CA GLN A 719 53.95 24.19 35.32
C GLN A 719 53.47 23.01 34.47
N PRO A 720 53.79 22.96 33.18
CA PRO A 720 53.41 21.85 32.32
C PRO A 720 53.82 20.52 32.94
N SER A 721 52.88 19.58 33.01
CA SER A 721 53.07 18.29 33.70
C SER A 721 54.30 17.52 33.19
N HIS A 722 54.71 17.69 31.93
CA HIS A 722 55.90 17.02 31.40
C HIS A 722 57.21 17.60 31.94
N GLU A 723 57.31 18.92 32.15
CA GLU A 723 58.50 19.57 32.73
C GLU A 723 58.79 19.09 34.16
N ILE A 724 57.74 18.86 34.96
CA ILE A 724 57.88 18.32 36.33
C ILE A 724 58.44 16.89 36.30
N SER A 725 57.99 16.05 35.35
CA SER A 725 58.53 14.70 35.15
C SER A 725 60.00 14.73 34.77
N TYR A 726 60.38 15.66 33.90
CA TYR A 726 61.76 15.81 33.42
C TYR A 726 62.71 16.33 34.50
N GLN A 727 62.29 17.30 35.32
CA GLN A 727 63.08 17.78 36.45
C GLN A 727 63.35 16.68 37.48
N LEU A 728 62.32 15.92 37.87
CA LEU A 728 62.48 14.80 38.80
C LEU A 728 63.39 13.69 38.24
N PHE A 729 63.41 13.50 36.92
CA PHE A 729 64.35 12.59 36.27
C PHE A 729 65.79 13.13 36.32
N LYS A 730 66.01 14.43 36.06
CA LYS A 730 67.31 15.10 36.21
C LYS A 730 67.86 15.06 37.63
N GLU A 731 66.99 14.99 38.63
CA GLU A 731 67.36 14.80 40.04
C GLU A 731 67.79 13.35 40.36
N GLY A 732 67.83 12.45 39.38
CA GLY A 732 68.32 11.08 39.51
C GLY A 732 67.26 10.04 39.90
N LYS A 733 65.97 10.39 39.86
CA LYS A 733 64.88 9.46 40.20
C LYS A 733 64.53 8.56 39.00
N SER A 734 64.25 7.28 39.25
CA SER A 734 63.80 6.35 38.22
C SER A 734 62.34 6.63 37.80
N ILE A 735 61.95 6.21 36.58
CA ILE A 735 60.59 6.39 36.04
C ILE A 735 59.52 5.86 37.02
N GLY A 736 59.78 4.71 37.66
CA GLY A 736 58.85 4.11 38.64
C GLY A 736 58.71 4.94 39.91
N MET A 737 59.80 5.56 40.39
CA MET A 737 59.74 6.46 41.55
C MET A 737 59.00 7.76 41.21
N ILE A 738 59.23 8.32 40.02
CA ILE A 738 58.50 9.51 39.55
C ILE A 738 57.01 9.20 39.39
N ALA A 739 56.66 8.04 38.85
CA ALA A 739 55.27 7.59 38.73
C ALA A 739 54.58 7.51 40.10
N THR A 740 55.27 6.95 41.09
CA THR A 740 54.75 6.82 42.46
C THR A 740 54.63 8.17 43.15
N GLU A 741 55.66 9.02 43.06
CA GLU A 741 55.69 10.33 43.71
C GLU A 741 54.67 11.31 43.12
N ARG A 742 54.34 11.15 41.83
CA ARG A 742 53.37 11.98 41.13
C ARG A 742 51.96 11.39 41.08
N ASP A 743 51.75 10.19 41.63
CA ASP A 743 50.49 9.43 41.53
C ASP A 743 50.01 9.30 40.07
N MET A 744 50.93 8.89 39.18
CA MET A 744 50.67 8.74 37.74
C MET A 744 51.07 7.34 37.27
N ALA A 745 50.42 6.86 36.20
CA ALA A 745 50.84 5.62 35.55
C ALA A 745 52.24 5.77 34.93
N VAL A 746 53.06 4.72 35.02
CA VAL A 746 54.42 4.66 34.44
C VAL A 746 54.40 5.04 32.95
N SER A 747 53.41 4.56 32.20
CA SER A 747 53.21 4.88 30.78
C SER A 747 53.01 6.37 30.48
N THR A 748 52.48 7.12 31.45
CA THR A 748 52.29 8.57 31.32
C THR A 748 53.60 9.32 31.57
N ILE A 749 54.43 8.83 32.50
CA ILE A 749 55.78 9.39 32.74
C ILE A 749 56.70 9.10 31.55
N GLU A 750 56.68 7.88 31.01
CA GLU A 750 57.40 7.52 29.78
C GLU A 750 56.98 8.44 28.61
N GLY A 751 55.68 8.73 28.48
CA GLY A 751 55.17 9.67 27.48
C GLY A 751 55.62 11.12 27.69
N HIS A 752 55.78 11.57 28.94
CA HIS A 752 56.36 12.89 29.22
C HIS A 752 57.85 12.96 28.84
N LEU A 753 58.64 11.94 29.20
CA LEU A 753 60.07 11.89 28.91
C LEU A 753 60.35 11.74 27.41
N ALA A 754 59.53 10.99 26.67
CA ALA A 754 59.61 10.88 25.22
C ALA A 754 59.58 12.25 24.52
N ARG A 755 58.81 13.22 25.04
CA ARG A 755 58.75 14.58 24.49
C ARG A 755 60.08 15.33 24.63
N HIS A 756 60.84 15.07 25.70
CA HIS A 756 62.17 15.66 25.92
C HIS A 756 63.28 14.93 25.13
N ILE A 757 63.03 13.69 24.70
CA ILE A 757 63.88 12.98 23.74
C ILE A 757 63.69 13.60 22.34
N GLU A 758 62.44 13.83 21.92
CA GLU A 758 62.13 14.46 20.63
C GLU A 758 62.76 15.87 20.50
N THR A 759 62.86 16.63 21.59
CA THR A 759 63.50 17.96 21.60
C THR A 759 65.02 17.91 21.80
N GLY A 760 65.61 16.73 22.00
CA GLY A 760 67.05 16.53 22.22
C GLY A 760 67.58 16.94 23.59
N GLU A 761 66.69 17.19 24.54
CA GLU A 761 67.04 17.53 25.91
C GLU A 761 67.37 16.30 26.78
N LEU A 762 67.09 15.09 26.27
CA LEU A 762 67.33 13.83 26.96
C LEU A 762 67.78 12.75 25.99
N GLU A 763 68.88 12.06 26.31
CA GLU A 763 69.40 10.98 25.48
C GLU A 763 68.63 9.67 25.71
N LEU A 764 68.20 9.02 24.63
CA LEU A 764 67.44 7.76 24.67
C LEU A 764 68.19 6.63 25.40
N SER A 765 69.53 6.59 25.27
CA SER A 765 70.41 5.60 25.90
C SER A 765 70.39 5.63 27.44
N GLN A 766 69.85 6.69 28.05
CA GLN A 766 69.68 6.81 29.50
C GLN A 766 68.40 6.14 30.01
N LEU A 767 67.46 5.80 29.12
CA LEU A 767 66.13 5.29 29.47
C LEU A 767 65.84 3.89 28.91
N VAL A 768 66.45 3.53 27.79
CA VAL A 768 66.21 2.25 27.10
C VAL A 768 67.53 1.57 26.80
N ASP A 769 67.63 0.27 27.08
CA ASP A 769 68.84 -0.51 26.81
C ASP A 769 69.19 -0.50 25.30
N PRO A 770 70.48 -0.35 24.92
CA PRO A 770 70.89 -0.26 23.52
C PRO A 770 70.45 -1.43 22.62
N GLU A 771 70.41 -2.66 23.16
CA GLU A 771 69.93 -3.83 22.42
C GLU A 771 68.43 -3.73 22.07
N LYS A 772 67.63 -3.09 22.93
CA LYS A 772 66.20 -2.88 22.70
C LYS A 772 65.97 -1.76 21.69
N ILE A 773 66.77 -0.69 21.77
CA ILE A 773 66.72 0.43 20.81
C ILE A 773 66.93 -0.11 19.38
N ASN A 774 68.00 -0.87 19.15
CA ASN A 774 68.32 -1.42 17.82
C ASN A 774 67.19 -2.31 17.26
N LYS A 775 66.56 -3.13 18.11
CA LYS A 775 65.44 -3.99 17.68
C LYS A 775 64.20 -3.19 17.28
N ILE A 776 63.87 -2.15 18.05
CA ILE A 776 62.71 -1.30 17.77
C ILE A 776 62.98 -0.41 16.55
N GLU A 777 64.20 0.13 16.42
CA GLU A 777 64.64 0.93 15.28
C GLU A 777 64.62 0.16 13.96
N ASN A 778 65.18 -1.05 13.91
CA ASN A 778 65.18 -1.87 12.69
C ASN A 778 63.75 -2.12 12.18
N TYR A 779 62.82 -2.43 13.08
CA TYR A 779 61.43 -2.68 12.69
C TYR A 779 60.71 -1.42 12.21
N LEU A 780 60.90 -0.28 12.90
CA LEU A 780 60.29 0.99 12.51
C LEU A 780 60.86 1.55 11.20
N THR A 781 62.12 1.24 10.88
CA THR A 781 62.74 1.61 9.60
C THR A 781 62.14 0.81 8.44
N GLU A 782 61.85 -0.47 8.64
CA GLU A 782 61.18 -1.31 7.64
C GLU A 782 59.67 -1.01 7.50
N HIS A 783 59.02 -0.54 8.57
CA HIS A 783 57.57 -0.32 8.63
C HIS A 783 57.20 1.03 9.26
N PRO A 784 57.45 2.17 8.58
CA PRO A 784 57.35 3.51 9.14
C PRO A 784 55.94 3.95 9.58
N ASP A 785 54.88 3.40 8.98
CA ASP A 785 53.48 3.75 9.29
C ASP A 785 52.83 2.85 10.38
N SER A 786 53.62 1.99 11.04
CA SER A 786 53.10 1.06 12.05
C SER A 786 52.56 1.78 13.28
N SER A 787 51.35 1.39 13.74
CA SER A 787 50.83 1.89 15.02
C SER A 787 51.58 1.26 16.19
N LEU A 788 51.52 1.90 17.38
CA LEU A 788 52.17 1.36 18.60
C LEU A 788 51.73 -0.07 18.94
N ASN A 789 50.49 -0.44 18.61
CA ASN A 789 49.97 -1.80 18.81
C ASN A 789 50.60 -2.80 17.82
N ASP A 790 50.82 -2.38 16.58
CA ASP A 790 51.39 -3.25 15.53
C ASP A 790 52.86 -3.57 15.85
N VAL A 791 53.64 -2.56 16.25
CA VAL A 791 55.05 -2.74 16.65
C VAL A 791 55.15 -3.67 17.86
N ARG A 792 54.29 -3.47 18.87
CA ARG A 792 54.30 -4.29 20.08
C ARG A 792 53.87 -5.74 19.79
N SER A 793 52.87 -5.93 18.93
CA SER A 793 52.40 -7.27 18.54
C SER A 793 53.44 -8.03 17.72
N ALA A 794 54.19 -7.35 16.85
CA ALA A 794 55.24 -7.97 16.03
C ALA A 794 56.46 -8.42 16.85
N MET A 795 56.61 -7.90 18.06
CA MET A 795 57.72 -8.20 18.98
C MET A 795 57.27 -9.01 20.20
N ASP A 796 56.21 -9.82 20.06
CA ASP A 796 55.65 -10.71 21.11
C ASP A 796 55.41 -10.01 22.46
N ASN A 797 55.01 -8.73 22.44
CA ASN A 797 54.82 -7.91 23.65
C ASN A 797 56.06 -7.77 24.55
N ALA A 798 57.26 -8.00 24.02
CA ALA A 798 58.52 -7.93 24.77
C ALA A 798 58.89 -6.51 25.24
N PHE A 799 58.25 -5.47 24.68
CA PHE A 799 58.52 -4.06 24.95
C PHE A 799 57.29 -3.31 25.43
N SER A 800 57.49 -2.32 26.30
CA SER A 800 56.44 -1.42 26.78
C SER A 800 56.00 -0.44 25.68
N PHE A 801 54.75 0.02 25.74
CA PHE A 801 54.29 1.09 24.83
C PHE A 801 55.08 2.40 25.02
N GLY A 802 55.66 2.62 26.20
CA GLY A 802 56.52 3.76 26.47
C GLY A 802 57.89 3.62 25.84
N GLU A 803 58.52 2.45 25.92
CA GLU A 803 59.80 2.15 25.24
C GLU A 803 59.70 2.39 23.73
N ILE A 804 58.66 1.86 23.08
CA ILE A 804 58.42 2.06 21.64
C ILE A 804 58.21 3.55 21.33
N ARG A 805 57.46 4.27 22.16
CA ARG A 805 57.20 5.71 21.98
C ARG A 805 58.45 6.56 22.14
N MET A 806 59.36 6.19 23.04
CA MET A 806 60.65 6.88 23.23
C MET A 806 61.59 6.67 22.05
N VAL A 807 61.65 5.46 21.47
CA VAL A 807 62.44 5.19 20.26
C VAL A 807 61.85 5.92 19.04
N GLN A 808 60.52 5.97 18.88
CA GLN A 808 59.88 6.77 17.83
C GLN A 808 60.19 8.27 17.97
N ALA A 809 60.18 8.79 19.20
CA ALA A 809 60.52 10.19 19.48
C ALA A 809 61.98 10.50 19.14
N TRP A 810 62.91 9.58 19.43
CA TRP A 810 64.32 9.70 19.07
C TRP A 810 64.55 9.64 17.55
N LEU A 811 63.88 8.74 16.83
CA LEU A 811 63.96 8.70 15.36
C LEU A 811 63.47 9.98 14.70
N LYS A 812 62.45 10.63 15.28
CA LYS A 812 61.99 11.95 14.82
C LYS A 812 62.97 13.09 15.13
N GLN A 813 63.82 12.94 16.14
CA GLN A 813 64.89 13.89 16.44
C GLN A 813 66.07 13.75 15.45
N ALA A 814 66.30 12.53 14.93
CA ALA A 814 67.40 12.22 14.02
C ALA A 814 67.09 12.49 12.52
N GLN A 815 65.82 12.77 12.19
CA GLN A 815 65.34 13.24 10.88
C GLN A 815 65.30 14.76 10.83
#